data_AF-A0A099JRW4-F1
#
_entry.id   AF-A0A099JRW4-F1
#
_cell.length_a   1.000
_cell.length_b   1.000
_cell.length_c   1.000
_cell.angle_alpha   90.00
_cell.angle_beta   90.00
_cell.angle_gamma   90.00
#
_symmetry.space_group_name_H-M   'P 1'
#
loop_
_entity.id
_entity.type
_entity.pdbx_description
1 polymer ?
#
loop_
_entity_poly.entity_id
_entity_poly.type
_entity_poly.pdbx_seq_one_letter_code
_entity_poly.pdbx_strand_id
1 'polypeptide(L)'
;MNGSVGSEYVDAVVVGSGFGASVAAFKLASAGESVVVLERGKRYGPGDFARTPAQMGRNFWDPGSGLYGLFDAWTFRGLEGIVSSGLGGGSLIYANVLLRKDEKWFVRESPVPGGGYEHWPFSRQDLDSHYTNAETMLGATKYPYTDTPKTLAMEQAAADLHLTIDRPPIAVTFAPTRLADPAPNLQIPEPAYGNLHEKRRVTCTLCGECDIGCNTGAKNTLDHNYLSAARHHTADLRTLHEVRGFRPLDGGGYEVRYVVHDADTPGVRPSYTLPVHSIRCRRLILGAGTFGSTLLLLRNRSSLPGISPLLGTRFSGNGDLLTLLLNAKTDAGSVRPITGDRGPVITTAIRVPDTLDGGGASGRGFYIEDAGYPGFLNWLLETAQLPEVFSRTGSVAWQLLLNRLFHGQRSNISKDLAAALGDGHASASSLPLLGMGRDVPDGLMTLNQGRLEIDWTLATSRQYFDRMRSTMEQIGGALHAQFQDNPLWWAKRVITVHPLGGVPAGQQIEEGVVDQFGEVFGYPGLFVLDGAAMPGPVGANPSLTIAAFSDRACEHMLEAGSAASAAGSHTPSADVAPPAPVPVPAAPPAPAPGATSVSFTERMRGPATLGVTDPARGALTGRARRHELMFTLTITAPNAAAFVRDPVHAASASGYVMFDVLGGRLDVEQGWFNLFVHPAGSAGRRMLYRLWLRDVAGNAFTLLGYKEVSNRAGFTPWTDTTTLFTHVLEGHLAPPDPVTDAAGQSSFTAPTQGVRAAGILRISPLAFAQQLTTFRTAGPAGARALRSYGTLFLGELARVYLFAKRSLDTN
;
A
#
# COMPACT_ATOMS: atom_id res chain seq x y z
N MET A 1 -33.09 -11.32 -11.04
CA MET A 1 -33.64 -10.25 -10.17
C MET A 1 -32.59 -9.16 -10.11
N ASN A 2 -32.70 -8.15 -10.98
CA ASN A 2 -31.77 -7.02 -11.03
C ASN A 2 -32.29 -5.95 -10.07
N GLY A 3 -31.91 -6.06 -8.79
CA GLY A 3 -32.09 -4.97 -7.85
C GLY A 3 -31.11 -3.85 -8.22
N SER A 4 -31.63 -2.70 -8.64
CA SER A 4 -30.86 -1.46 -8.71
C SER A 4 -30.33 -1.17 -7.30
N VAL A 5 -29.02 -1.37 -7.09
CA VAL A 5 -28.35 -0.99 -5.85
C VAL A 5 -28.41 0.54 -5.78
N GLY A 6 -29.33 1.07 -4.99
CA GLY A 6 -29.34 2.49 -4.64
C GLY A 6 -28.03 2.81 -3.93
N SER A 7 -27.32 3.86 -4.37
CA SER A 7 -26.06 4.25 -3.73
C SER A 7 -26.35 4.77 -2.33
N GLU A 8 -25.95 4.00 -1.32
CA GLU A 8 -25.94 4.40 0.08
C GLU A 8 -25.26 5.78 0.25
N TYR A 9 -25.83 6.65 1.09
CA TYR A 9 -25.27 7.96 1.41
C TYR A 9 -25.11 8.10 2.92
N VAL A 10 -23.94 8.57 3.37
CA VAL A 10 -23.60 8.77 4.79
C VAL A 10 -22.84 10.10 5.00
N ASP A 11 -22.73 10.56 6.24
CA ASP A 11 -21.99 11.78 6.56
C ASP A 11 -20.49 11.58 6.33
N ALA A 12 -19.94 10.47 6.80
CA ALA A 12 -18.52 10.19 6.70
C ALA A 12 -18.23 8.74 6.29
N VAL A 13 -17.39 8.58 5.27
CA VAL A 13 -16.70 7.32 5.00
C VAL A 13 -15.27 7.43 5.51
N VAL A 14 -14.87 6.50 6.38
CA VAL A 14 -13.52 6.38 6.90
C VAL A 14 -12.87 5.15 6.28
N VAL A 15 -11.76 5.34 5.58
CA VAL A 15 -11.03 4.27 4.90
C VAL A 15 -9.89 3.79 5.79
N GLY A 16 -9.90 2.50 6.14
CA GLY A 16 -9.00 1.90 7.13
C GLY A 16 -9.51 2.03 8.56
N SER A 17 -8.84 1.34 9.49
CA SER A 17 -9.24 1.29 10.91
C SER A 17 -8.06 1.42 11.89
N GLY A 18 -6.95 2.00 11.44
CA GLY A 18 -5.78 2.32 12.28
C GLY A 18 -5.99 3.54 13.18
N PHE A 19 -4.91 4.06 13.78
CA PHE A 19 -4.98 5.13 14.80
C PHE A 19 -5.82 6.33 14.35
N GLY A 20 -5.47 6.96 13.23
CA GLY A 20 -6.23 8.09 12.69
C GLY A 20 -7.70 7.77 12.38
N ALA A 21 -7.92 6.70 11.61
CA ALA A 21 -9.26 6.28 11.23
C ALA A 21 -10.16 5.97 12.42
N SER A 22 -9.65 5.26 13.43
CA SER A 22 -10.44 4.88 14.60
C SER A 22 -10.83 6.08 15.47
N VAL A 23 -9.93 7.05 15.63
CA VAL A 23 -10.21 8.33 16.30
C VAL A 23 -11.29 9.08 15.55
N ALA A 24 -11.16 9.22 14.23
CA ALA A 24 -12.15 9.89 13.41
C ALA A 24 -13.52 9.22 13.46
N ALA A 25 -13.56 7.89 13.34
CA ALA A 25 -14.79 7.12 13.44
C ALA A 25 -15.49 7.34 14.77
N PHE A 26 -14.75 7.31 15.88
CA PHE A 26 -15.30 7.54 17.22
C PHE A 26 -15.81 8.98 17.39
N LYS A 27 -15.01 10.00 17.07
CA LYS A 27 -15.36 11.41 17.30
C LYS A 27 -16.57 11.82 16.47
N LEU A 28 -16.62 11.44 15.19
CA LEU A 28 -17.74 11.76 14.30
C LEU A 28 -19.02 11.01 14.70
N ALA A 29 -18.93 9.70 15.00
CA ALA A 29 -20.09 8.92 15.44
C ALA A 29 -20.63 9.42 16.79
N SER A 30 -19.75 9.78 17.72
CA SER A 30 -20.14 10.36 19.02
C SER A 30 -20.82 11.72 18.89
N ALA A 31 -20.53 12.46 17.81
CA ALA A 31 -21.22 13.69 17.45
C ALA A 31 -22.57 13.44 16.73
N GLY A 32 -22.97 12.18 16.55
CA GLY A 32 -24.22 11.79 15.91
C GLY A 32 -24.18 11.71 14.38
N GLU A 33 -22.99 11.82 13.77
CA GLU A 33 -22.85 11.65 12.32
C GLU A 33 -23.00 10.17 11.92
N SER A 34 -23.57 9.93 10.73
CA SER A 34 -23.61 8.60 10.13
C SER A 34 -22.23 8.22 9.56
N VAL A 35 -21.56 7.24 10.19
CA VAL A 35 -20.18 6.86 9.86
C VAL A 35 -20.09 5.41 9.37
N VAL A 36 -19.44 5.22 8.23
CA VAL A 36 -19.05 3.89 7.72
C VAL A 36 -17.53 3.77 7.69
N VAL A 37 -16.99 2.76 8.35
CA VAL A 37 -15.58 2.38 8.32
C VAL A 37 -15.39 1.22 7.35
N LEU A 38 -14.53 1.40 6.34
CA LEU A 38 -14.17 0.35 5.36
C LEU A 38 -12.76 -0.17 5.67
N GLU A 39 -12.69 -1.37 6.24
CA GLU A 39 -11.44 -2.07 6.57
C GLU A 39 -11.21 -3.24 5.60
N ARG A 40 -10.04 -3.28 4.96
CA ARG A 40 -9.69 -4.35 4.01
C ARG A 40 -9.48 -5.70 4.72
N GLY A 41 -8.95 -5.68 5.94
CA GLY A 41 -8.64 -6.87 6.72
C GLY A 41 -9.81 -7.46 7.50
N LYS A 42 -9.50 -8.51 8.27
CA LYS A 42 -10.46 -9.24 9.13
C LYS A 42 -10.52 -8.65 10.54
N ARG A 43 -11.50 -9.09 11.33
CA ARG A 43 -11.55 -8.89 12.77
C ARG A 43 -10.67 -9.94 13.48
N TYR A 44 -9.91 -9.52 14.49
CA TYR A 44 -9.09 -10.39 15.34
C TYR A 44 -9.40 -10.10 16.81
N GLY A 45 -10.05 -11.03 17.49
CA GLY A 45 -10.29 -10.95 18.93
C GLY A 45 -9.31 -11.80 19.74
N PRO A 46 -9.39 -11.74 21.09
CA PRO A 46 -8.63 -12.63 21.96
C PRO A 46 -8.77 -14.10 21.53
N GLY A 47 -7.65 -14.81 21.36
CA GLY A 47 -7.59 -16.20 20.90
C GLY A 47 -7.53 -16.40 19.38
N ASP A 48 -7.79 -15.37 18.57
CA ASP A 48 -7.82 -15.51 17.11
C ASP A 48 -6.44 -15.32 16.47
N PHE A 49 -5.45 -14.78 17.21
CA PHE A 49 -4.12 -14.54 16.68
C PHE A 49 -3.35 -15.85 16.55
N ALA A 50 -2.80 -16.05 15.36
CA ALA A 50 -2.09 -17.27 15.00
C ALA A 50 -0.86 -17.54 15.91
N ARG A 51 -0.65 -18.83 16.25
CA ARG A 51 0.47 -19.27 17.12
C ARG A 51 1.23 -20.47 16.59
N THR A 52 0.66 -21.21 15.64
CA THR A 52 1.35 -22.31 14.98
C THR A 52 2.00 -21.84 13.67
N PRO A 53 3.10 -22.47 13.21
CA PRO A 53 3.70 -22.16 11.91
C PRO A 53 2.71 -22.25 10.74
N ALA A 54 1.81 -23.24 10.76
CA ALA A 54 0.78 -23.40 9.73
C ALA A 54 -0.24 -22.24 9.72
N GLN A 55 -0.63 -21.74 10.90
CA GLN A 55 -1.49 -20.55 10.97
C GLN A 55 -0.72 -19.30 10.53
N MET A 56 0.55 -19.14 10.94
CA MET A 56 1.37 -17.99 10.52
C MET A 56 1.59 -17.94 9.01
N GLY A 57 1.85 -19.07 8.37
CA GLY A 57 2.01 -19.12 6.90
C GLY A 57 0.77 -18.66 6.12
N ARG A 58 -0.41 -18.66 6.73
CA ARG A 58 -1.67 -18.15 6.16
C ARG A 58 -2.04 -16.75 6.66
N ASN A 59 -1.26 -16.17 7.57
CA ASN A 59 -1.57 -14.92 8.23
C ASN A 59 -0.99 -13.69 7.50
N PHE A 60 -0.76 -13.80 6.19
CA PHE A 60 -0.34 -12.71 5.32
C PHE A 60 -1.51 -12.18 4.49
N TRP A 61 -1.46 -10.89 4.16
CA TRP A 61 -2.39 -10.22 3.29
C TRP A 61 -1.88 -10.29 1.84
N ASP A 62 -2.48 -11.17 1.04
CA ASP A 62 -2.29 -11.22 -0.41
C ASP A 62 -3.58 -11.76 -1.07
N PRO A 63 -4.59 -10.89 -1.29
CA PRO A 63 -5.84 -11.29 -1.93
C PRO A 63 -5.65 -11.93 -3.30
N GLY A 64 -4.57 -11.59 -4.03
CA GLY A 64 -4.26 -12.16 -5.34
C GLY A 64 -3.91 -13.66 -5.28
N SER A 65 -3.54 -14.14 -4.10
CA SER A 65 -3.27 -15.54 -3.78
C SER A 65 -4.33 -16.15 -2.85
N GLY A 66 -5.44 -15.45 -2.60
CA GLY A 66 -6.49 -15.89 -1.67
C GLY A 66 -6.06 -15.87 -0.20
N LEU A 67 -5.09 -15.02 0.16
CA LEU A 67 -4.62 -14.83 1.53
C LEU A 67 -5.17 -13.52 2.11
N TYR A 68 -5.82 -13.61 3.26
CA TYR A 68 -6.54 -12.50 3.92
C TYR A 68 -6.13 -12.37 5.39
N GLY A 69 -4.84 -12.56 5.66
CA GLY A 69 -4.26 -12.53 7.00
C GLY A 69 -3.88 -11.13 7.48
N LEU A 70 -3.30 -11.09 8.68
CA LEU A 70 -3.01 -9.87 9.42
C LEU A 70 -1.81 -9.08 8.88
N PHE A 71 -0.73 -9.76 8.49
CA PHE A 71 0.52 -9.10 8.13
C PHE A 71 0.56 -8.72 6.66
N ASP A 72 0.90 -7.48 6.34
CA ASP A 72 1.11 -7.00 4.98
C ASP A 72 2.54 -6.50 4.83
N ALA A 73 3.33 -7.22 4.02
CA ALA A 73 4.75 -6.95 3.81
C ALA A 73 4.96 -6.24 2.47
N TRP A 74 5.58 -5.07 2.52
CA TRP A 74 5.86 -4.22 1.38
C TRP A 74 7.35 -4.19 1.10
N THR A 75 7.72 -4.54 -0.13
CA THR A 75 9.12 -4.55 -0.56
C THR A 75 9.41 -3.43 -1.54
N PHE A 76 10.38 -2.60 -1.19
CA PHE A 76 10.85 -1.48 -2.01
C PHE A 76 12.37 -1.54 -2.22
N ARG A 77 12.86 -0.59 -3.02
CA ARG A 77 14.29 -0.42 -3.24
C ARG A 77 14.94 0.12 -1.96
N GLY A 78 15.75 -0.70 -1.28
CA GLY A 78 16.47 -0.30 -0.06
C GLY A 78 15.64 -0.27 1.22
N LEU A 79 14.35 -0.59 1.16
CA LEU A 79 13.42 -0.55 2.29
C LEU A 79 12.45 -1.72 2.25
N GLU A 80 12.14 -2.28 3.40
CA GLU A 80 11.02 -3.19 3.65
C GLU A 80 10.07 -2.52 4.63
N GLY A 81 8.75 -2.66 4.43
CA GLY A 81 7.73 -2.14 5.32
C GLY A 81 6.83 -3.26 5.83
N ILE A 82 6.54 -3.29 7.12
CA ILE A 82 5.60 -4.26 7.71
C ILE A 82 4.43 -3.48 8.31
N VAL A 83 3.24 -3.72 7.78
CA VAL A 83 1.99 -3.11 8.26
C VAL A 83 0.93 -4.20 8.50
N SER A 84 -0.24 -3.79 8.99
CA SER A 84 -1.33 -4.69 9.35
C SER A 84 -2.57 -4.46 8.49
N SER A 85 -3.25 -5.55 8.15
CA SER A 85 -4.56 -5.62 7.50
C SER A 85 -5.55 -6.30 8.45
N GLY A 86 -6.21 -5.52 9.29
CA GLY A 86 -7.19 -6.00 10.25
C GLY A 86 -7.92 -4.86 10.92
N LEU A 87 -9.10 -5.14 11.49
CA LEU A 87 -9.91 -4.16 12.20
C LEU A 87 -9.17 -3.71 13.48
N GLY A 88 -8.59 -2.52 13.44
CA GLY A 88 -7.64 -1.99 14.42
C GLY A 88 -6.25 -1.65 13.84
N GLY A 89 -6.00 -2.00 12.58
CA GLY A 89 -4.78 -1.67 11.83
C GLY A 89 -3.49 -2.04 12.56
N GLY A 90 -2.50 -1.14 12.53
CA GLY A 90 -1.19 -1.33 13.15
C GLY A 90 -1.23 -1.58 14.65
N SER A 91 -2.29 -1.17 15.36
CA SER A 91 -2.40 -1.46 16.80
C SER A 91 -2.44 -2.97 17.10
N LEU A 92 -2.88 -3.79 16.14
CA LEU A 92 -2.88 -5.24 16.29
C LEU A 92 -1.47 -5.84 16.38
N ILE A 93 -0.45 -5.19 15.82
CA ILE A 93 0.94 -5.70 15.73
C ILE A 93 2.02 -4.74 16.26
N TYR A 94 1.66 -3.62 16.86
CA TYR A 94 2.63 -2.71 17.50
C TYR A 94 3.03 -3.13 18.91
N ALA A 95 4.11 -2.50 19.40
CA ALA A 95 4.69 -2.74 20.72
C ALA A 95 4.16 -1.84 21.86
N ASN A 96 3.10 -1.05 21.60
CA ASN A 96 2.29 -0.30 22.57
C ASN A 96 2.84 1.01 23.11
N VAL A 97 4.01 1.46 22.68
CA VAL A 97 4.64 2.69 23.20
C VAL A 97 3.89 3.94 22.77
N LEU A 98 3.62 4.81 23.75
CA LEU A 98 2.88 6.07 23.61
C LEU A 98 3.74 7.26 24.02
N LEU A 99 4.89 7.42 23.38
CA LEU A 99 5.74 8.60 23.57
C LEU A 99 5.16 9.81 22.82
N ARG A 100 5.04 10.95 23.52
CA ARG A 100 4.70 12.23 22.88
C ARG A 100 5.90 12.70 22.05
N LYS A 101 5.65 13.27 20.87
CA LYS A 101 6.70 13.94 20.09
C LYS A 101 7.34 15.05 20.92
N ASP A 102 8.67 15.08 20.94
CA ASP A 102 9.42 16.12 21.65
C ASP A 102 9.12 17.51 21.07
N GLU A 103 8.90 18.49 21.95
CA GLU A 103 8.56 19.85 21.54
C GLU A 103 9.61 20.48 20.63
N LYS A 104 10.90 20.21 20.88
CA LYS A 104 11.99 20.75 20.06
C LYS A 104 12.04 20.13 18.66
N TRP A 105 11.38 18.98 18.46
CA TRP A 105 11.40 18.24 17.20
C TRP A 105 10.26 18.64 16.25
N PHE A 106 9.39 19.59 16.64
CA PHE A 106 8.48 20.29 15.73
C PHE A 106 9.25 21.42 15.01
N VAL A 107 10.07 21.04 14.02
CA VAL A 107 10.94 21.98 13.33
C VAL A 107 10.20 22.84 12.30
N ARG A 108 10.67 24.08 12.14
CA ARG A 108 10.21 25.00 11.10
C ARG A 108 11.12 25.05 9.88
N GLU A 109 12.44 24.94 10.08
CA GLU A 109 13.42 24.96 9.00
C GLU A 109 14.44 23.83 9.22
N SER A 110 14.28 22.71 8.52
CA SER A 110 15.36 21.73 8.35
C SER A 110 15.56 21.43 6.87
N PRO A 111 16.68 21.82 6.26
CA PRO A 111 16.91 21.60 4.84
C PRO A 111 16.80 20.12 4.49
N VAL A 112 16.04 19.81 3.44
CA VAL A 112 16.04 18.47 2.84
C VAL A 112 16.93 18.43 1.59
N PRO A 113 17.70 17.34 1.38
CA PRO A 113 18.51 17.16 0.17
C PRO A 113 17.66 17.33 -1.09
N GLY A 114 18.15 18.13 -2.06
CA GLY A 114 17.39 18.46 -3.28
C GLY A 114 16.60 19.77 -3.23
N GLY A 115 16.54 20.44 -2.07
CA GLY A 115 15.89 21.75 -1.88
C GLY A 115 14.55 21.66 -1.14
N GLY A 116 14.20 22.72 -0.40
CA GLY A 116 13.02 22.77 0.49
C GLY A 116 13.36 22.53 1.97
N TYR A 117 12.33 22.53 2.83
CA TYR A 117 12.48 22.36 4.27
C TYR A 117 11.44 21.39 4.85
N GLU A 118 11.84 20.64 5.88
CA GLU A 118 10.90 20.02 6.84
C GLU A 118 10.27 21.14 7.69
N HIS A 119 8.95 21.29 7.59
CA HIS A 119 8.17 22.27 8.34
C HIS A 119 6.94 21.60 8.95
N TRP A 120 6.82 21.63 10.27
CA TRP A 120 5.64 21.18 11.00
C TRP A 120 4.66 22.36 11.15
N PRO A 121 3.48 22.32 10.51
CA PRO A 121 2.54 23.46 10.53
C PRO A 121 1.71 23.55 11.81
N PHE A 122 2.01 22.70 12.80
CA PHE A 122 1.42 22.67 14.14
C PHE A 122 2.53 22.36 15.16
N SER A 123 2.30 22.74 16.40
CA SER A 123 3.26 22.66 17.50
C SER A 123 2.90 21.57 18.52
N ARG A 124 3.77 21.41 19.52
CA ARG A 124 3.47 20.57 20.68
C ARG A 124 2.26 21.09 21.47
N GLN A 125 2.18 22.40 21.65
CA GLN A 125 1.08 23.06 22.37
C GLN A 125 -0.26 22.76 21.71
N ASP A 126 -0.32 22.77 20.38
CA ASP A 126 -1.54 22.46 19.62
C ASP A 126 -2.02 21.02 19.83
N LEU A 127 -1.14 20.10 20.25
CA LEU A 127 -1.45 18.67 20.38
C LEU A 127 -1.58 18.19 21.84
N ASP A 128 -1.20 18.96 22.86
CA ASP A 128 -1.10 18.44 24.24
C ASP A 128 -2.42 17.98 24.86
N SER A 129 -3.52 18.69 24.59
CA SER A 129 -4.88 18.25 24.99
C SER A 129 -5.26 16.94 24.29
N HIS A 130 -5.00 16.86 23.00
CA HIS A 130 -5.30 15.69 22.17
C HIS A 130 -4.44 14.47 22.51
N TYR A 131 -3.18 14.69 22.88
CA TYR A 131 -2.31 13.66 23.45
C TYR A 131 -2.94 13.08 24.71
N THR A 132 -3.43 13.94 25.60
CA THR A 132 -4.07 13.53 26.86
C THR A 132 -5.36 12.74 26.60
N ASN A 133 -6.15 13.14 25.61
CA ASN A 133 -7.35 12.40 25.17
C ASN A 133 -6.98 10.99 24.67
N ALA A 134 -5.98 10.89 23.80
CA ALA A 134 -5.52 9.62 23.23
C ALA A 134 -4.91 8.69 24.28
N GLU A 135 -4.06 9.21 25.17
CA GLU A 135 -3.50 8.46 26.30
C GLU A 135 -4.60 7.90 27.21
N THR A 136 -5.62 8.71 27.51
CA THR A 136 -6.75 8.30 28.33
C THR A 136 -7.55 7.17 27.67
N MET A 137 -7.86 7.31 26.38
CA MET A 137 -8.62 6.30 25.62
C MET A 137 -7.85 4.99 25.43
N LEU A 138 -6.54 5.07 25.21
CA LEU A 138 -5.66 3.91 25.06
C LEU A 138 -5.27 3.27 26.41
N GLY A 139 -5.60 3.92 27.53
CA GLY A 139 -5.23 3.45 28.86
C GLY A 139 -3.73 3.44 29.10
N ALA A 140 -3.04 4.50 28.66
CA ALA A 140 -1.60 4.66 28.77
C ALA A 140 -1.12 4.50 30.23
N THR A 141 -0.15 3.62 30.47
CA THR A 141 0.41 3.40 31.80
C THR A 141 1.89 2.99 31.73
N LYS A 142 2.68 3.33 32.76
CA LYS A 142 4.08 2.90 32.83
C LYS A 142 4.17 1.42 33.22
N TYR A 143 5.20 0.74 32.73
CA TYR A 143 5.45 -0.65 33.08
C TYR A 143 5.74 -0.81 34.59
N PRO A 144 4.89 -1.53 35.36
CA PRO A 144 4.92 -1.45 36.81
C PRO A 144 5.90 -2.44 37.48
N TYR A 145 6.32 -3.49 36.79
CA TYR A 145 7.15 -4.55 37.39
C TYR A 145 8.61 -4.12 37.45
N THR A 146 9.21 -4.20 38.64
CA THR A 146 10.59 -3.80 38.91
C THR A 146 11.60 -4.94 38.81
N ASP A 147 11.14 -6.17 38.65
CA ASP A 147 11.93 -7.40 38.66
C ASP A 147 12.20 -7.98 37.26
N THR A 148 11.91 -7.23 36.20
CA THR A 148 12.02 -7.73 34.82
C THR A 148 13.47 -7.65 34.33
N PRO A 149 14.13 -8.78 34.00
CA PRO A 149 15.58 -8.78 33.79
C PRO A 149 16.07 -7.90 32.64
N LYS A 150 15.39 -7.87 31.49
CA LYS A 150 15.75 -6.97 30.38
C LYS A 150 15.64 -5.48 30.74
N THR A 151 14.62 -5.13 31.53
CA THR A 151 14.39 -3.76 32.00
C THR A 151 15.54 -3.32 32.90
N LEU A 152 15.90 -4.17 33.88
CA LEU A 152 17.02 -3.92 34.78
C LEU A 152 18.37 -3.85 34.05
N ALA A 153 18.58 -4.71 33.06
CA ALA A 153 19.78 -4.70 32.24
C ALA A 153 19.93 -3.38 31.47
N MET A 154 18.85 -2.89 30.86
CA MET A 154 18.86 -1.62 30.13
C MET A 154 19.01 -0.40 31.04
N GLU A 155 18.36 -0.39 32.20
CA GLU A 155 18.54 0.65 33.22
C GLU A 155 20.00 0.69 33.72
N GLN A 156 20.62 -0.46 33.94
CA GLN A 156 22.04 -0.54 34.29
C GLN A 156 22.95 -0.02 33.17
N ALA A 157 22.75 -0.48 31.93
CA ALA A 157 23.55 -0.04 30.79
C ALA A 157 23.44 1.47 30.54
N ALA A 158 22.24 2.03 30.70
CA ALA A 158 22.03 3.47 30.60
C ALA A 158 22.76 4.22 31.72
N ALA A 159 22.74 3.71 32.96
CA ALA A 159 23.46 4.32 34.07
C ALA A 159 24.98 4.32 33.84
N ASP A 160 25.55 3.20 33.38
CA ASP A 160 26.98 3.05 33.09
C ASP A 160 27.47 3.97 31.96
N LEU A 161 26.60 4.25 31.00
CA LEU A 161 26.88 5.12 29.85
C LEU A 161 26.43 6.58 30.06
N HIS A 162 25.86 6.91 31.23
CA HIS A 162 25.27 8.22 31.52
C HIS A 162 24.20 8.66 30.51
N LEU A 163 23.39 7.71 30.04
CA LEU A 163 22.30 7.93 29.11
C LEU A 163 20.97 8.17 29.86
N THR A 164 20.14 9.06 29.32
CA THR A 164 18.80 9.32 29.87
C THR A 164 17.84 8.21 29.48
N ILE A 165 17.33 7.47 30.48
CA ILE A 165 16.37 6.39 30.31
C ILE A 165 15.06 6.68 31.06
N ASP A 166 13.92 6.30 30.48
CA ASP A 166 12.62 6.24 31.17
C ASP A 166 11.88 4.96 30.79
N ARG A 167 10.90 4.57 31.61
CA ARG A 167 9.89 3.57 31.25
C ARG A 167 8.73 4.29 30.56
N PRO A 168 8.60 4.19 29.23
CA PRO A 168 7.59 4.96 28.52
C PRO A 168 6.18 4.46 28.89
N PRO A 169 5.15 5.33 28.81
CA PRO A 169 3.78 4.89 28.91
C PRO A 169 3.45 3.96 27.73
N ILE A 170 2.79 2.85 28.04
CA ILE A 170 2.37 1.82 27.08
C ILE A 170 0.86 1.54 27.19
N ALA A 171 0.24 1.20 26.07
CA ALA A 171 -1.17 0.83 25.97
C ALA A 171 -1.43 -0.64 26.39
N VAL A 172 -1.05 -1.00 27.62
CA VAL A 172 -1.18 -2.36 28.15
C VAL A 172 -1.81 -2.32 29.54
N THR A 173 -2.79 -3.18 29.78
CA THR A 173 -3.48 -3.25 31.07
C THR A 173 -2.79 -4.24 32.01
N PHE A 174 -2.24 -3.74 33.12
CA PHE A 174 -1.55 -4.55 34.14
C PHE A 174 -2.35 -4.80 35.42
N ALA A 175 -3.41 -4.01 35.64
CA ALA A 175 -4.31 -4.12 36.79
C ALA A 175 -5.77 -3.99 36.34
N PRO A 176 -6.74 -4.68 36.97
CA PRO A 176 -8.17 -4.55 36.65
C PRO A 176 -8.71 -3.12 36.78
N THR A 177 -8.20 -2.37 37.75
CA THR A 177 -8.57 -0.98 38.02
C THR A 177 -7.34 -0.18 38.39
N ARG A 178 -7.43 1.16 38.36
CA ARG A 178 -6.32 2.05 38.75
C ARG A 178 -5.88 1.92 40.21
N LEU A 179 -6.75 1.37 41.08
CA LEU A 179 -6.49 1.20 42.51
C LEU A 179 -6.05 -0.22 42.87
N ALA A 180 -6.15 -1.17 41.93
CA ALA A 180 -5.77 -2.55 42.16
C ALA A 180 -4.27 -2.74 41.93
N ASP A 181 -3.67 -3.66 42.69
CA ASP A 181 -2.29 -4.05 42.48
C ASP A 181 -2.12 -4.73 41.11
N PRO A 182 -1.07 -4.38 40.35
CA PRO A 182 -0.73 -5.07 39.11
C PRO A 182 -0.47 -6.55 39.34
N ALA A 183 -1.18 -7.41 38.62
CA ALA A 183 -0.86 -8.85 38.59
C ALA A 183 -1.27 -9.46 37.25
N PRO A 184 -0.60 -10.53 36.80
CA PRO A 184 -0.95 -11.23 35.57
C PRO A 184 -2.30 -11.94 35.65
N ASN A 185 -2.98 -12.08 34.50
CA ASN A 185 -4.16 -12.93 34.33
C ASN A 185 -5.37 -12.58 35.23
N LEU A 186 -5.49 -11.33 35.65
CA LEU A 186 -6.67 -10.81 36.34
C LEU A 186 -7.71 -10.35 35.33
N GLN A 187 -9.00 -10.52 35.63
CA GLN A 187 -10.06 -10.08 34.73
C GLN A 187 -10.07 -8.55 34.59
N ILE A 188 -10.09 -8.08 33.34
CA ILE A 188 -10.28 -6.66 33.04
C ILE A 188 -11.78 -6.38 33.00
N PRO A 189 -12.29 -5.39 33.76
CA PRO A 189 -13.67 -4.94 33.66
C PRO A 189 -13.98 -4.40 32.26
N GLU A 190 -15.19 -4.67 31.78
CA GLU A 190 -15.62 -4.16 30.48
C GLU A 190 -15.96 -2.67 30.59
N PRO A 191 -15.52 -1.82 29.63
CA PRO A 191 -15.90 -0.42 29.61
C PRO A 191 -17.40 -0.25 29.31
N ALA A 192 -17.95 0.91 29.65
CA ALA A 192 -19.38 1.20 29.45
C ALA A 192 -19.84 1.09 27.98
N TYR A 193 -18.94 1.36 27.03
CA TYR A 193 -19.21 1.21 25.60
C TYR A 193 -19.11 -0.25 25.09
N GLY A 194 -18.80 -1.20 25.97
CA GLY A 194 -18.71 -2.63 25.65
C GLY A 194 -17.43 -3.04 24.92
N ASN A 195 -17.40 -4.28 24.44
CA ASN A 195 -16.31 -4.87 23.68
C ASN A 195 -16.80 -5.49 22.37
N LEU A 196 -16.27 -5.01 21.24
CA LEU A 196 -16.61 -5.46 19.89
C LEU A 196 -16.55 -6.99 19.69
N HIS A 197 -15.69 -7.67 20.44
CA HIS A 197 -15.47 -9.11 20.29
C HIS A 197 -16.31 -9.96 21.22
N GLU A 198 -16.98 -9.37 22.23
CA GLU A 198 -17.76 -10.10 23.25
C GLU A 198 -16.94 -11.21 23.95
N LYS A 199 -15.62 -11.06 23.97
CA LYS A 199 -14.68 -12.02 24.58
C LYS A 199 -14.09 -11.46 25.86
N ARG A 200 -13.91 -12.32 26.86
CA ARG A 200 -13.25 -11.96 28.12
C ARG A 200 -11.82 -11.51 27.88
N ARG A 201 -11.42 -10.43 28.54
CA ARG A 201 -10.05 -9.89 28.54
C ARG A 201 -9.43 -10.04 29.93
N VAL A 202 -8.12 -10.27 29.98
CA VAL A 202 -7.35 -10.35 31.22
C VAL A 202 -6.10 -9.47 31.15
N THR A 203 -5.56 -9.09 32.31
CA THR A 203 -4.33 -8.31 32.43
C THR A 203 -3.14 -9.05 31.83
N CYS A 204 -2.11 -8.29 31.45
CA CYS A 204 -0.93 -8.80 30.74
C CYS A 204 -0.32 -10.02 31.43
N THR A 205 -0.10 -11.08 30.66
CA THR A 205 0.55 -12.32 31.11
C THR A 205 2.07 -12.29 30.99
N LEU A 206 2.64 -11.14 30.60
CA LEU A 206 4.08 -10.91 30.45
C LEU A 206 4.74 -11.86 29.43
N CYS A 207 4.04 -12.20 28.35
CA CYS A 207 4.46 -13.21 27.38
C CYS A 207 5.32 -12.72 26.19
N GLY A 208 5.60 -11.41 26.07
CA GLY A 208 6.44 -10.88 24.99
C GLY A 208 5.84 -10.95 23.58
N GLU A 209 4.55 -11.30 23.42
CA GLU A 209 3.94 -11.56 22.10
C GLU A 209 3.26 -10.34 21.45
N CYS A 210 3.62 -9.11 21.83
CA CYS A 210 2.88 -7.91 21.41
C CYS A 210 2.80 -7.77 19.88
N ASP A 211 3.89 -8.04 19.16
CA ASP A 211 4.00 -7.78 17.72
C ASP A 211 3.33 -8.85 16.84
N ILE A 212 2.87 -9.95 17.45
CA ILE A 212 2.10 -11.01 16.79
C ILE A 212 0.65 -11.09 17.27
N GLY A 213 0.17 -10.00 17.89
CA GLY A 213 -1.17 -9.86 18.43
C GLY A 213 -1.35 -10.48 19.81
N CYS A 214 -2.25 -9.90 20.61
CA CYS A 214 -2.42 -10.27 22.02
C CYS A 214 -3.63 -11.19 22.21
N ASN A 215 -3.38 -12.49 22.45
CA ASN A 215 -4.46 -13.48 22.62
C ASN A 215 -5.22 -13.38 23.95
N THR A 216 -4.77 -12.56 24.90
CA THR A 216 -5.44 -12.34 26.19
C THR A 216 -6.27 -11.05 26.24
N GLY A 217 -6.15 -10.19 25.23
CA GLY A 217 -6.81 -8.87 25.19
C GLY A 217 -6.23 -7.85 26.19
N ALA A 218 -5.05 -8.11 26.78
CA ALA A 218 -4.39 -7.18 27.70
C ALA A 218 -3.88 -5.91 26.99
N LYS A 219 -3.55 -6.05 25.70
CA LYS A 219 -3.13 -4.97 24.81
C LYS A 219 -4.33 -4.10 24.45
N ASN A 220 -4.27 -2.79 24.71
CA ASN A 220 -5.37 -1.87 24.43
C ASN A 220 -5.36 -1.44 22.95
N THR A 221 -5.58 -2.41 22.07
CA THR A 221 -5.71 -2.22 20.63
C THR A 221 -6.99 -1.47 20.28
N LEU A 222 -7.02 -0.88 19.08
CA LEU A 222 -8.06 0.09 18.70
C LEU A 222 -9.47 -0.51 18.59
N ASP A 223 -9.54 -1.81 18.30
CA ASP A 223 -10.74 -2.64 18.36
C ASP A 223 -11.34 -2.74 19.76
N HIS A 224 -10.53 -2.66 20.82
CA HIS A 224 -10.98 -2.69 22.21
C HIS A 224 -11.36 -1.32 22.78
N ASN A 225 -10.97 -0.22 22.13
CA ASN A 225 -11.28 1.14 22.58
C ASN A 225 -12.04 1.93 21.51
N TYR A 226 -11.37 2.73 20.68
CA TYR A 226 -11.95 3.67 19.73
C TYR A 226 -13.01 3.03 18.83
N LEU A 227 -12.75 1.85 18.26
CA LEU A 227 -13.70 1.19 17.36
C LEU A 227 -14.89 0.56 18.13
N SER A 228 -14.66 0.02 19.33
CA SER A 228 -15.76 -0.43 20.21
C SER A 228 -16.66 0.75 20.59
N ALA A 229 -16.05 1.88 20.96
CA ALA A 229 -16.77 3.11 21.29
C ALA A 229 -17.49 3.71 20.07
N ALA A 230 -16.86 3.72 18.88
CA ALA A 230 -17.51 4.15 17.65
C ALA A 230 -18.73 3.28 17.33
N ARG A 231 -18.62 1.95 17.48
CA ARG A 231 -19.73 1.01 17.28
C ARG A 231 -20.86 1.22 18.27
N HIS A 232 -20.54 1.51 19.54
CA HIS A 232 -21.51 1.90 20.55
C HIS A 232 -22.28 3.16 20.14
N HIS A 233 -21.61 4.12 19.49
CA HIS A 233 -22.22 5.28 18.85
C HIS A 233 -22.73 5.01 17.41
N THR A 234 -23.11 3.78 17.11
CA THR A 234 -23.76 3.34 15.86
C THR A 234 -22.92 3.37 14.59
N ALA A 235 -21.61 3.62 14.65
CA ALA A 235 -20.74 3.48 13.48
C ALA A 235 -20.84 2.07 12.87
N ASP A 236 -20.89 2.00 11.54
CA ASP A 236 -20.91 0.76 10.78
C ASP A 236 -19.48 0.35 10.42
N LEU A 237 -19.03 -0.81 10.89
CA LEU A 237 -17.67 -1.30 10.73
C LEU A 237 -17.65 -2.48 9.74
N ARG A 238 -17.24 -2.24 8.50
CA ARG A 238 -17.23 -3.23 7.42
C ARG A 238 -15.83 -3.77 7.18
N THR A 239 -15.59 -5.01 7.56
CA THR A 239 -14.34 -5.75 7.31
C THR A 239 -14.35 -6.42 5.94
N LEU A 240 -13.18 -6.78 5.41
CA LEU A 240 -13.01 -7.34 4.06
C LEU A 240 -13.45 -6.39 2.92
N HIS A 241 -13.62 -5.10 3.23
CA HIS A 241 -14.00 -4.07 2.27
C HIS A 241 -12.77 -3.25 1.88
N GLU A 242 -12.22 -3.52 0.71
CA GLU A 242 -11.04 -2.82 0.22
C GLU A 242 -11.43 -1.69 -0.75
N VAL A 243 -11.19 -0.45 -0.33
CA VAL A 243 -11.35 0.72 -1.19
C VAL A 243 -10.33 0.68 -2.33
N ARG A 244 -10.82 0.89 -3.56
CA ARG A 244 -10.02 0.89 -4.79
C ARG A 244 -9.84 2.28 -5.37
N GLY A 245 -10.83 3.15 -5.21
CA GLY A 245 -10.77 4.52 -5.67
C GLY A 245 -11.95 5.36 -5.19
N PHE A 246 -11.90 6.64 -5.51
CA PHE A 246 -12.93 7.62 -5.14
C PHE A 246 -12.88 8.83 -6.06
N ARG A 247 -13.96 9.60 -6.09
CA ARG A 247 -14.00 10.88 -6.83
C ARG A 247 -14.85 11.92 -6.13
N PRO A 248 -14.54 13.21 -6.29
CA PRO A 248 -15.46 14.28 -5.90
C PRO A 248 -16.74 14.24 -6.74
N LEU A 249 -17.83 14.78 -6.18
CA LEU A 249 -19.12 14.94 -6.84
C LEU A 249 -19.38 16.41 -7.18
N ASP A 250 -20.10 16.69 -8.27
CA ASP A 250 -20.37 18.05 -8.78
C ASP A 250 -21.17 18.95 -7.80
N GLY A 251 -21.82 18.34 -6.80
CA GLY A 251 -22.56 19.03 -5.72
C GLY A 251 -21.87 19.00 -4.36
N GLY A 252 -20.59 18.61 -4.29
CA GLY A 252 -19.86 18.39 -3.04
C GLY A 252 -20.00 16.96 -2.52
N GLY A 253 -19.05 16.57 -1.67
CA GLY A 253 -18.90 15.20 -1.20
C GLY A 253 -18.22 14.29 -2.23
N TYR A 254 -18.24 12.99 -1.94
CA TYR A 254 -17.43 11.97 -2.62
C TYR A 254 -18.23 10.72 -2.91
N GLU A 255 -17.89 10.05 -4.01
CA GLU A 255 -18.25 8.65 -4.26
C GLU A 255 -17.01 7.78 -4.01
N VAL A 256 -17.13 6.82 -3.10
CA VAL A 256 -16.08 5.87 -2.74
C VAL A 256 -16.42 4.52 -3.34
N ARG A 257 -15.44 3.89 -3.98
CA ARG A 257 -15.56 2.60 -4.65
C ARG A 257 -14.71 1.55 -3.98
N TYR A 258 -15.30 0.41 -3.68
CA TYR A 258 -14.65 -0.67 -2.95
C TYR A 258 -15.05 -2.04 -3.51
N VAL A 259 -14.25 -3.04 -3.19
CA VAL A 259 -14.56 -4.45 -3.45
C VAL A 259 -14.71 -5.18 -2.12
N VAL A 260 -15.50 -6.23 -2.11
CA VAL A 260 -15.66 -7.11 -0.95
C VAL A 260 -14.90 -8.41 -1.22
N HIS A 261 -13.99 -8.74 -0.31
CA HIS A 261 -13.23 -9.98 -0.37
C HIS A 261 -13.99 -11.12 0.30
N ASP A 262 -13.91 -12.31 -0.28
CA ASP A 262 -14.46 -13.52 0.30
C ASP A 262 -13.35 -14.30 1.04
N ALA A 263 -13.48 -14.38 2.36
CA ALA A 263 -12.53 -15.07 3.22
C ALA A 263 -12.87 -16.55 3.45
N ASP A 264 -14.02 -17.03 2.96
CA ASP A 264 -14.57 -18.36 3.27
C ASP A 264 -13.94 -19.48 2.41
N THR A 265 -13.17 -19.12 1.37
CA THR A 265 -12.31 -20.05 0.61
C THR A 265 -10.83 -19.65 0.62
N PRO A 266 -10.11 -19.77 1.76
CA PRO A 266 -8.70 -19.41 1.85
C PRO A 266 -7.83 -20.22 0.88
N GLY A 267 -6.88 -19.55 0.20
CA GLY A 267 -5.92 -20.19 -0.70
C GLY A 267 -6.43 -20.53 -2.10
N VAL A 268 -7.70 -20.23 -2.40
CA VAL A 268 -8.24 -20.30 -3.77
C VAL A 268 -8.09 -18.92 -4.39
N ARG A 269 -7.30 -18.82 -5.47
CA ARG A 269 -7.17 -17.59 -6.23
C ARG A 269 -8.52 -17.21 -6.85
N PRO A 270 -9.01 -15.97 -6.68
CA PRO A 270 -10.24 -15.52 -7.33
C PRO A 270 -10.11 -15.71 -8.85
N SER A 271 -11.04 -16.45 -9.46
CA SER A 271 -11.04 -16.69 -10.91
C SER A 271 -11.71 -15.56 -11.71
N TYR A 272 -12.26 -14.56 -11.03
CA TYR A 272 -13.01 -13.45 -11.60
C TYR A 272 -12.67 -12.13 -10.90
N THR A 273 -12.85 -11.02 -11.61
CA THR A 273 -12.74 -9.67 -11.04
C THR A 273 -13.86 -9.45 -10.04
N LEU A 274 -13.53 -9.04 -8.81
CA LEU A 274 -14.52 -8.81 -7.77
C LEU A 274 -15.48 -7.68 -8.18
N PRO A 275 -16.80 -7.82 -7.91
CA PRO A 275 -17.76 -6.75 -8.14
C PRO A 275 -17.35 -5.46 -7.41
N VAL A 276 -17.49 -4.33 -8.09
CA VAL A 276 -17.23 -3.02 -7.52
C VAL A 276 -18.53 -2.49 -6.93
N HIS A 277 -18.48 -2.11 -5.67
CA HIS A 277 -19.55 -1.45 -4.93
C HIS A 277 -19.23 0.04 -4.78
N SER A 278 -20.25 0.85 -4.51
CA SER A 278 -20.08 2.28 -4.23
C SER A 278 -20.89 2.73 -3.01
N ILE A 279 -20.34 3.71 -2.31
CA ILE A 279 -20.99 4.46 -1.23
C ILE A 279 -20.69 5.95 -1.44
N ARG A 280 -21.67 6.81 -1.19
CA ARG A 280 -21.50 8.26 -1.28
C ARG A 280 -21.39 8.85 0.11
N CYS A 281 -20.63 9.93 0.25
CA CYS A 281 -20.48 10.59 1.52
C CYS A 281 -20.26 12.09 1.41
N ARG A 282 -20.57 12.82 2.48
CA ARG A 282 -20.24 14.24 2.60
C ARG A 282 -18.76 14.44 2.85
N ARG A 283 -18.17 13.65 3.75
CA ARG A 283 -16.73 13.64 4.04
C ARG A 283 -16.10 12.27 3.78
N LEU A 284 -14.90 12.29 3.20
CA LEU A 284 -14.06 11.12 2.99
C LEU A 284 -12.80 11.28 3.83
N ILE A 285 -12.57 10.38 4.78
CA ILE A 285 -11.37 10.36 5.62
C ILE A 285 -10.50 9.17 5.23
N LEU A 286 -9.28 9.44 4.76
CA LEU A 286 -8.27 8.43 4.50
C LEU A 286 -7.44 8.20 5.77
N GLY A 287 -7.53 6.97 6.28
CA GLY A 287 -6.73 6.45 7.39
C GLY A 287 -6.22 5.03 7.08
N ALA A 288 -5.86 4.78 5.81
CA ALA A 288 -5.40 3.49 5.28
C ALA A 288 -3.92 3.22 5.59
N GLY A 289 -3.30 4.04 6.43
CA GLY A 289 -1.87 4.02 6.73
C GLY A 289 -1.05 4.71 5.65
N THR A 290 0.20 5.03 5.97
CA THR A 290 1.13 5.78 5.12
C THR A 290 1.17 5.29 3.67
N PHE A 291 1.35 3.99 3.48
CA PHE A 291 1.37 3.39 2.14
C PHE A 291 -0.02 3.39 1.48
N GLY A 292 -1.07 3.03 2.21
CA GLY A 292 -2.42 2.88 1.66
C GLY A 292 -3.04 4.20 1.24
N SER A 293 -2.96 5.23 2.09
CA SER A 293 -3.53 6.56 1.80
C SER A 293 -2.78 7.25 0.66
N THR A 294 -1.45 7.17 0.65
CA THR A 294 -0.63 7.70 -0.45
C THR A 294 -0.92 6.97 -1.77
N LEU A 295 -1.03 5.63 -1.74
CA LEU A 295 -1.38 4.83 -2.91
C LEU A 295 -2.76 5.21 -3.48
N LEU A 296 -3.76 5.38 -2.62
CA LEU A 296 -5.11 5.76 -3.04
C LEU A 296 -5.10 7.14 -3.70
N LEU A 297 -4.45 8.15 -3.11
CA LEU A 297 -4.36 9.48 -3.72
C LEU A 297 -3.61 9.46 -5.05
N LEU A 298 -2.47 8.76 -5.13
CA LEU A 298 -1.71 8.62 -6.38
C LEU A 298 -2.57 7.95 -7.48
N ARG A 299 -3.34 6.92 -7.12
CA ARG A 299 -4.22 6.22 -8.07
C ARG A 299 -5.38 7.09 -8.55
N ASN A 300 -5.90 7.97 -7.70
CA ASN A 300 -7.02 8.85 -8.04
C ASN A 300 -6.58 10.22 -8.60
N ARG A 301 -5.30 10.41 -8.92
CA ARG A 301 -4.75 11.69 -9.41
C ARG A 301 -5.49 12.23 -10.64
N SER A 302 -6.00 11.36 -11.52
CA SER A 302 -6.83 11.75 -12.67
C SER A 302 -8.14 12.45 -12.26
N SER A 303 -8.71 12.06 -11.13
CA SER A 303 -9.93 12.63 -10.54
C SER A 303 -9.65 13.82 -9.63
N LEU A 304 -8.36 14.12 -9.40
CA LEU A 304 -7.89 15.18 -8.52
C LEU A 304 -6.92 16.11 -9.29
N PRO A 305 -7.37 16.80 -10.36
CA PRO A 305 -6.50 17.58 -11.23
C PRO A 305 -5.75 18.73 -10.53
N GLY A 306 -6.29 19.27 -9.43
CA GLY A 306 -5.69 20.30 -8.59
C GLY A 306 -4.88 19.79 -7.39
N ILE A 307 -4.63 18.48 -7.25
CA ILE A 307 -3.86 17.97 -6.10
C ILE A 307 -2.42 18.49 -6.12
N SER A 308 -1.90 18.82 -4.94
CA SER A 308 -0.54 19.35 -4.77
C SER A 308 0.51 18.48 -5.48
N PRO A 309 1.51 19.10 -6.15
CA PRO A 309 2.62 18.37 -6.75
C PRO A 309 3.52 17.67 -5.71
N LEU A 310 3.37 17.99 -4.42
CA LEU A 310 4.09 17.35 -3.32
C LEU A 310 3.53 15.98 -2.94
N LEU A 311 2.47 15.50 -3.59
CA LEU A 311 1.96 14.14 -3.39
C LEU A 311 3.05 13.10 -3.67
N GLY A 312 3.30 12.24 -2.69
CA GLY A 312 4.32 11.21 -2.66
C GLY A 312 5.63 11.65 -1.99
N THR A 313 5.83 12.94 -1.68
CA THR A 313 7.09 13.45 -1.12
C THR A 313 7.18 13.30 0.40
N ARG A 314 8.39 13.57 0.94
CA ARG A 314 8.72 13.57 2.37
C ARG A 314 8.50 12.23 3.07
N PHE A 315 8.65 11.13 2.33
CA PHE A 315 8.60 9.82 2.95
C PHE A 315 9.83 9.59 3.86
N SER A 316 9.60 9.00 5.03
CA SER A 316 10.61 8.63 6.04
C SER A 316 10.23 7.30 6.68
N GLY A 317 11.25 6.53 7.08
CA GLY A 317 11.08 5.30 7.87
C GLY A 317 11.11 5.56 9.38
N ASN A 318 10.94 6.82 9.80
CA ASN A 318 11.10 7.30 11.18
C ASN A 318 12.45 6.91 11.82
N GLY A 319 13.48 6.74 10.98
CA GLY A 319 14.81 6.35 11.41
C GLY A 319 14.89 4.97 12.08
N ASP A 320 13.99 4.05 11.73
CA ASP A 320 13.95 2.70 12.30
C ASP A 320 15.25 1.92 12.06
N LEU A 321 15.80 1.33 13.13
CA LEU A 321 16.95 0.43 13.06
C LEU A 321 16.78 -0.70 14.09
N LEU A 322 16.86 -1.95 13.62
CA LEU A 322 16.84 -3.13 14.48
C LEU A 322 18.25 -3.71 14.59
N THR A 323 18.71 -3.95 15.83
CA THR A 323 19.97 -4.67 16.12
C THR A 323 19.73 -5.74 17.18
N LEU A 324 20.69 -6.66 17.33
CA LEU A 324 20.61 -7.75 18.29
C LEU A 324 21.85 -7.75 19.18
N LEU A 325 21.63 -7.86 20.49
CA LEU A 325 22.66 -8.23 21.45
C LEU A 325 22.54 -9.71 21.76
N LEU A 326 23.64 -10.45 21.72
CA LEU A 326 23.68 -11.88 21.99
C LEU A 326 24.68 -12.20 23.10
N ASN A 327 24.47 -13.31 23.80
CA ASN A 327 25.45 -13.86 24.75
C ASN A 327 25.88 -12.86 25.84
N ALA A 328 24.95 -12.07 26.39
CA ALA A 328 25.23 -11.11 27.45
C ALA A 328 25.83 -11.79 28.69
N LYS A 329 26.77 -11.11 29.36
CA LYS A 329 27.50 -11.66 30.51
C LYS A 329 27.46 -10.74 31.73
N THR A 330 27.58 -11.35 32.90
CA THR A 330 27.86 -10.65 34.17
C THR A 330 29.33 -10.28 34.24
N ASP A 331 29.72 -9.36 35.14
CA ASP A 331 31.14 -9.02 35.36
C ASP A 331 31.99 -10.22 35.80
N ALA A 332 31.37 -11.22 36.44
CA ALA A 332 32.02 -12.48 36.80
C ALA A 332 32.20 -13.45 35.61
N GLY A 333 31.81 -13.07 34.39
CA GLY A 333 31.92 -13.88 33.18
C GLY A 333 30.82 -14.94 32.98
N SER A 334 29.89 -15.08 33.94
CA SER A 334 28.71 -15.96 33.83
C SER A 334 27.64 -15.38 32.90
N VAL A 335 26.73 -16.22 32.40
CA VAL A 335 25.62 -15.80 31.52
C VAL A 335 24.71 -14.81 32.25
N ARG A 336 24.45 -13.65 31.64
CA ARG A 336 23.49 -12.67 32.16
C ARG A 336 22.09 -13.05 31.67
N PRO A 337 21.14 -13.40 32.55
CA PRO A 337 19.77 -13.62 32.14
C PRO A 337 19.13 -12.28 31.76
N ILE A 338 18.77 -12.15 30.48
CA ILE A 338 18.00 -11.02 29.93
C ILE A 338 16.52 -11.38 29.83
N THR A 339 16.21 -12.64 29.49
CA THR A 339 14.84 -13.17 29.33
C THR A 339 13.97 -12.23 28.49
N GLY A 340 14.36 -12.00 27.23
CA GLY A 340 13.68 -11.08 26.31
C GLY A 340 12.20 -11.42 26.06
N ASP A 341 11.82 -12.66 26.34
CA ASP A 341 10.47 -13.22 26.25
C ASP A 341 9.57 -12.91 27.46
N ARG A 342 10.10 -12.31 28.53
CA ARG A 342 9.34 -11.88 29.72
C ARG A 342 9.01 -10.39 29.67
N GLY A 343 7.73 -10.08 29.89
CA GLY A 343 7.19 -8.72 29.89
C GLY A 343 6.55 -8.34 28.56
N PRO A 344 6.03 -7.11 28.41
CA PRO A 344 5.70 -6.53 27.11
C PRO A 344 6.94 -6.47 26.21
N VAL A 345 6.77 -6.31 24.89
CA VAL A 345 7.89 -6.19 23.95
C VAL A 345 8.82 -5.02 24.35
N ILE A 346 8.29 -3.83 24.60
CA ILE A 346 9.08 -2.68 25.10
C ILE A 346 8.81 -2.44 26.58
N THR A 347 9.85 -2.15 27.35
CA THR A 347 9.74 -1.76 28.77
C THR A 347 10.45 -0.45 29.11
N THR A 348 11.42 -0.04 28.31
CA THR A 348 12.34 1.09 28.52
C THR A 348 12.62 1.82 27.20
N ALA A 349 12.91 3.11 27.30
CA ALA A 349 13.34 3.94 26.18
C ALA A 349 14.47 4.87 26.63
N ILE A 350 15.59 4.84 25.91
CA ILE A 350 16.72 5.75 26.07
C ILE A 350 16.57 6.90 25.07
N ARG A 351 16.57 8.16 25.53
CA ARG A 351 16.53 9.35 24.66
C ARG A 351 17.95 9.87 24.44
N VAL A 352 18.40 9.89 23.18
CA VAL A 352 19.68 10.50 22.80
C VAL A 352 19.44 11.91 22.22
N PRO A 353 20.03 12.96 22.81
CA PRO A 353 19.77 14.34 22.40
C PRO A 353 20.37 14.70 21.05
N ASP A 354 19.95 15.82 20.49
CA ASP A 354 20.40 16.35 19.20
C ASP A 354 20.82 17.81 19.25
N THR A 355 21.23 18.39 18.12
CA THR A 355 21.65 19.79 18.08
C THR A 355 20.60 20.78 18.58
N LEU A 356 19.31 20.45 18.49
CA LEU A 356 18.23 21.30 18.99
C LEU A 356 18.12 21.26 20.51
N ASP A 357 18.68 20.24 21.16
CA ASP A 357 18.72 20.16 22.62
C ASP A 357 19.72 21.13 23.26
N GLY A 358 20.74 21.59 22.51
CA GLY A 358 21.82 22.44 23.01
C GLY A 358 22.86 21.67 23.83
N GLY A 359 23.65 22.38 24.65
CA GLY A 359 24.55 21.76 25.63
C GLY A 359 25.71 20.93 25.05
N GLY A 360 26.09 21.15 23.79
CA GLY A 360 27.16 20.39 23.12
C GLY A 360 26.69 19.11 22.40
N ALA A 361 25.39 18.80 22.41
CA ALA A 361 24.83 17.71 21.63
C ALA A 361 24.97 17.99 20.10
N SER A 362 25.20 16.93 19.32
CA SER A 362 25.43 17.02 17.87
C SER A 362 24.59 16.01 17.08
N GLY A 363 24.42 16.26 15.78
CA GLY A 363 23.63 15.40 14.89
C GLY A 363 22.12 15.49 15.12
N ARG A 364 21.40 14.48 14.60
CA ARG A 364 19.94 14.29 14.73
C ARG A 364 19.62 13.30 15.85
N GLY A 365 18.50 13.53 16.54
CA GLY A 365 18.12 12.81 17.76
C GLY A 365 17.34 11.54 17.52
N PHE A 366 17.38 10.64 18.51
CA PHE A 366 16.74 9.33 18.42
C PHE A 366 16.45 8.72 19.80
N TYR A 367 15.60 7.71 19.80
CA TYR A 367 15.36 6.81 20.91
C TYR A 367 15.97 5.43 20.62
N ILE A 368 16.35 4.72 21.68
CA ILE A 368 16.68 3.29 21.66
C ILE A 368 15.80 2.60 22.70
N GLU A 369 15.03 1.60 22.27
CA GLU A 369 14.11 0.83 23.10
C GLU A 369 14.59 -0.63 23.20
N ASP A 370 14.34 -1.24 24.35
CA ASP A 370 14.52 -2.68 24.53
C ASP A 370 13.35 -3.42 23.87
N ALA A 371 13.61 -4.51 23.14
CA ALA A 371 12.56 -5.32 22.55
C ALA A 371 12.51 -6.73 23.15
N GLY A 372 11.35 -7.36 23.02
CA GLY A 372 11.15 -8.78 23.32
C GLY A 372 10.81 -9.55 22.05
N TYR A 373 10.85 -10.88 22.13
CA TYR A 373 10.37 -11.76 21.05
C TYR A 373 9.39 -12.80 21.62
N PRO A 374 8.47 -13.33 20.79
CA PRO A 374 7.60 -14.41 21.22
C PRO A 374 8.41 -15.62 21.67
N GLY A 375 7.97 -16.31 22.72
CA GLY A 375 8.67 -17.50 23.24
C GLY A 375 8.90 -18.62 22.21
N PHE A 376 8.15 -18.67 21.09
CA PHE A 376 8.39 -19.64 20.01
C PHE A 376 9.60 -19.27 19.12
N LEU A 377 9.99 -17.99 19.05
CA LEU A 377 11.15 -17.54 18.28
C LEU A 377 12.46 -18.00 18.92
N ASN A 378 12.45 -18.35 20.21
CA ASN A 378 13.55 -19.05 20.89
C ASN A 378 13.97 -20.29 20.12
N TRP A 379 13.00 -21.12 19.71
CA TRP A 379 13.26 -22.33 18.93
C TRP A 379 13.81 -22.02 17.54
N LEU A 380 13.33 -20.94 16.90
CA LEU A 380 13.77 -20.56 15.55
C LEU A 380 15.18 -19.96 15.56
N LEU A 381 15.53 -19.14 16.55
CA LEU A 381 16.88 -18.60 16.75
C LEU A 381 17.87 -19.68 17.19
N GLU A 382 17.44 -20.63 18.01
CA GLU A 382 18.19 -21.85 18.34
C GLU A 382 18.49 -22.68 17.08
N THR A 383 17.53 -22.77 16.14
CA THR A 383 17.76 -23.45 14.85
C THR A 383 18.55 -22.62 13.83
N ALA A 384 18.46 -21.28 13.86
CA ALA A 384 19.15 -20.39 12.93
C ALA A 384 20.65 -20.19 13.28
N GLN A 385 21.03 -20.43 14.54
CA GLN A 385 22.43 -20.54 14.98
C GLN A 385 23.01 -21.95 14.81
N LEU A 386 22.49 -22.72 13.85
CA LEU A 386 23.16 -23.89 13.32
C LEU A 386 23.91 -23.55 12.01
N PRO A 387 25.09 -22.90 12.02
CA PRO A 387 25.95 -22.88 10.85
C PRO A 387 26.42 -24.28 10.38
N GLU A 388 26.15 -25.36 11.14
CA GLU A 388 26.80 -26.66 10.92
C GLU A 388 25.95 -27.92 11.25
N VAL A 389 24.63 -27.96 10.96
CA VAL A 389 23.90 -29.27 11.05
C VAL A 389 24.35 -30.30 10.00
N PHE A 390 25.23 -29.94 9.06
CA PHE A 390 25.93 -30.93 8.22
C PHE A 390 27.38 -31.25 8.61
N SER A 391 28.05 -30.50 9.48
CA SER A 391 29.48 -30.74 9.80
C SER A 391 29.78 -31.15 11.24
N ARG A 392 28.80 -31.15 12.16
CA ARG A 392 29.00 -31.72 13.52
C ARG A 392 27.91 -32.69 14.01
N THR A 393 27.12 -33.25 13.09
CA THR A 393 26.11 -34.29 13.36
C THR A 393 26.54 -35.68 12.86
N GLY A 394 27.85 -35.94 12.73
CA GLY A 394 28.36 -37.26 12.33
C GLY A 394 28.42 -38.25 13.49
N SER A 395 28.75 -37.80 14.70
CA SER A 395 29.03 -38.69 15.84
C SER A 395 27.77 -39.23 16.52
N VAL A 396 26.71 -38.45 16.67
CA VAL A 396 25.49 -38.85 17.40
C VAL A 396 24.65 -39.83 16.57
N ALA A 397 24.49 -39.58 15.26
CA ALA A 397 23.83 -40.51 14.36
C ALA A 397 24.60 -41.82 14.21
N TRP A 398 25.95 -41.75 14.15
CA TRP A 398 26.83 -42.93 14.10
C TRP A 398 26.83 -43.72 15.42
N GLN A 399 26.76 -43.05 16.57
CA GLN A 399 26.64 -43.68 17.89
C GLN A 399 25.26 -44.32 18.11
N LEU A 400 24.18 -43.70 17.61
CA LEU A 400 22.84 -44.30 17.61
C LEU A 400 22.74 -45.50 16.67
N LEU A 401 23.44 -45.47 15.52
CA LEU A 401 23.53 -46.60 14.60
C LEU A 401 24.36 -47.75 15.20
N LEU A 402 25.49 -47.45 15.86
CA LEU A 402 26.35 -48.43 16.53
C LEU A 402 25.67 -49.07 17.75
N ASN A 403 24.89 -48.30 18.53
CA ASN A 403 24.10 -48.84 19.65
C ASN A 403 22.92 -49.73 19.18
N ARG A 404 22.45 -49.55 17.93
CA ARG A 404 21.46 -50.44 17.30
C ARG A 404 22.08 -51.70 16.69
N LEU A 405 23.37 -51.64 16.32
CA LEU A 405 24.11 -52.74 15.69
C LEU A 405 24.84 -53.64 16.70
N PHE A 406 25.23 -53.12 17.86
CA PHE A 406 25.87 -53.89 18.93
C PHE A 406 25.05 -53.74 20.21
N HIS A 407 24.39 -54.84 20.63
CA HIS A 407 23.51 -54.94 21.81
C HIS A 407 24.17 -54.45 23.12
N GLY A 408 24.21 -53.13 23.34
CA GLY A 408 24.71 -52.49 24.56
C GLY A 408 23.57 -51.82 25.31
N GLN A 409 23.10 -52.46 26.39
CA GLN A 409 22.19 -51.81 27.34
C GLN A 409 22.93 -50.67 28.06
N ARG A 410 22.66 -49.42 27.70
CA ARG A 410 22.87 -48.26 28.59
C ARG A 410 21.72 -47.26 28.49
N SER A 411 21.08 -47.07 29.63
CA SER A 411 20.01 -46.13 29.91
C SER A 411 20.57 -44.77 30.35
N ASN A 412 20.86 -43.87 29.40
CA ASN A 412 20.76 -42.42 29.61
C ASN A 412 20.92 -41.63 28.30
N ILE A 413 19.87 -41.62 27.47
CA ILE A 413 19.78 -40.78 26.25
C ILE A 413 19.50 -39.30 26.60
N SER A 414 19.11 -39.02 27.85
CA SER A 414 18.74 -37.69 28.35
C SER A 414 19.86 -36.66 28.21
N LYS A 415 21.13 -37.07 28.35
CA LYS A 415 22.29 -36.18 28.28
C LYS A 415 22.60 -35.73 26.84
N ASP A 416 22.43 -36.63 25.88
CA ASP A 416 22.68 -36.36 24.46
C ASP A 416 21.49 -35.61 23.82
N LEU A 417 20.27 -35.85 24.31
CA LEU A 417 19.07 -35.07 23.95
C LEU A 417 19.15 -33.63 24.48
N ALA A 418 19.65 -33.44 25.72
CA ALA A 418 19.90 -32.12 26.30
C ALA A 418 21.03 -31.36 25.59
N ALA A 419 22.09 -32.06 25.14
CA ALA A 419 23.16 -31.45 24.35
C ALA A 419 22.69 -31.06 22.93
N ALA A 420 21.72 -31.79 22.35
CA ALA A 420 21.12 -31.47 21.05
C ALA A 420 20.05 -30.36 21.10
N LEU A 421 19.42 -30.18 22.26
CA LEU A 421 18.50 -29.06 22.54
C LEU A 421 19.24 -27.76 22.89
N GLY A 422 20.54 -27.82 23.18
CA GLY A 422 21.30 -26.69 23.71
C GLY A 422 20.91 -26.35 25.16
N ASP A 423 21.71 -25.52 25.80
CA ASP A 423 21.55 -25.09 27.20
C ASP A 423 20.65 -23.84 27.36
N GLY A 424 20.01 -23.38 26.26
CA GLY A 424 19.13 -22.20 26.26
C GLY A 424 19.84 -20.87 26.54
N HIS A 425 21.18 -20.87 26.60
CA HIS A 425 21.96 -19.69 26.99
C HIS A 425 21.88 -18.54 25.98
N ALA A 426 21.79 -18.83 24.66
CA ALA A 426 21.78 -17.81 23.61
C ALA A 426 20.45 -17.03 23.55
N SER A 427 19.31 -17.72 23.66
CA SER A 427 17.99 -17.10 23.75
C SER A 427 17.87 -16.33 25.07
N ALA A 428 18.11 -16.96 26.22
CA ALA A 428 17.96 -16.34 27.53
C ALA A 428 18.84 -15.09 27.79
N SER A 429 19.92 -14.90 27.02
CA SER A 429 20.87 -13.78 27.12
C SER A 429 20.85 -12.82 25.93
N SER A 430 19.84 -12.93 25.05
CA SER A 430 19.69 -12.05 23.89
C SER A 430 18.73 -10.89 24.15
N LEU A 431 19.05 -9.72 23.57
CA LEU A 431 18.24 -8.51 23.64
C LEU A 431 18.18 -7.83 22.27
N PRO A 432 17.02 -7.82 21.59
CA PRO A 432 16.80 -6.92 20.47
C PRO A 432 16.77 -5.47 20.93
N LEU A 433 17.42 -4.59 20.16
CA LEU A 433 17.34 -3.15 20.35
C LEU A 433 16.67 -2.51 19.13
N LEU A 434 15.67 -1.68 19.39
CA LEU A 434 14.95 -0.92 18.37
C LEU A 434 15.31 0.56 18.50
N GLY A 435 15.88 1.10 17.44
CA GLY A 435 16.17 2.52 17.30
C GLY A 435 15.16 3.19 16.40
N MET A 436 14.86 4.44 16.69
CA MET A 436 13.94 5.29 15.92
C MET A 436 14.25 6.75 16.19
N GLY A 437 13.94 7.65 15.27
CA GLY A 437 14.36 9.03 15.42
C GLY A 437 14.22 9.86 14.16
N ARG A 438 15.01 10.90 14.10
CA ARG A 438 14.84 11.99 13.14
C ARG A 438 15.69 11.79 11.90
N ASP A 439 15.47 10.71 11.16
CA ASP A 439 16.07 10.57 9.83
C ASP A 439 15.63 11.71 8.89
N VAL A 440 16.24 11.77 7.71
CA VAL A 440 15.89 12.80 6.71
C VAL A 440 14.69 12.30 5.89
N PRO A 441 13.58 13.06 5.81
CA PRO A 441 12.40 12.69 5.02
C PRO A 441 12.59 13.06 3.54
N ASP A 442 13.47 12.35 2.85
CA ASP A 442 13.80 12.58 1.43
C ASP A 442 13.24 11.51 0.48
N GLY A 443 12.41 10.60 0.99
CA GLY A 443 11.82 9.55 0.17
C GLY A 443 10.73 10.09 -0.76
N LEU A 444 10.66 9.52 -1.96
CA LEU A 444 9.64 9.81 -2.96
C LEU A 444 8.82 8.55 -3.29
N MET A 445 7.52 8.63 -3.09
CA MET A 445 6.54 7.59 -3.39
C MET A 445 5.88 7.87 -4.74
N THR A 446 5.92 6.91 -5.65
CA THR A 446 5.32 7.03 -7.00
C THR A 446 4.55 5.77 -7.37
N LEU A 447 3.81 5.83 -8.48
CA LEU A 447 3.24 4.64 -9.10
C LEU A 447 4.15 4.14 -10.20
N ASN A 448 4.36 2.83 -10.21
CA ASN A 448 4.98 2.10 -11.30
C ASN A 448 4.14 0.85 -11.60
N GLN A 449 3.48 0.85 -12.76
CA GLN A 449 2.59 -0.21 -13.20
C GLN A 449 1.48 -0.53 -12.18
N GLY A 450 0.88 0.52 -11.61
CA GLY A 450 -0.18 0.46 -10.61
C GLY A 450 0.26 0.02 -9.22
N ARG A 451 1.55 -0.24 -9.01
CA ARG A 451 2.14 -0.57 -7.70
C ARG A 451 2.81 0.66 -7.11
N LEU A 452 2.81 0.74 -5.79
CA LEU A 452 3.56 1.76 -5.08
C LEU A 452 5.06 1.46 -5.20
N GLU A 453 5.84 2.45 -5.59
CA GLU A 453 7.30 2.42 -5.56
C GLU A 453 7.80 3.53 -4.65
N ILE A 454 8.87 3.26 -3.90
CA ILE A 454 9.52 4.24 -3.04
C ILE A 454 10.99 4.33 -3.46
N ASP A 455 11.40 5.54 -3.84
CA ASP A 455 12.81 5.91 -4.00
C ASP A 455 13.29 6.53 -2.69
N TRP A 456 13.99 5.73 -1.87
CA TRP A 456 14.56 6.15 -0.60
C TRP A 456 15.86 5.38 -0.35
N THR A 457 16.85 6.04 0.25
CA THR A 457 18.11 5.39 0.60
C THR A 457 18.67 5.93 1.91
N LEU A 458 19.55 5.14 2.54
CA LEU A 458 20.31 5.54 3.73
C LEU A 458 21.31 6.69 3.49
N ALA A 459 21.51 7.15 2.24
CA ALA A 459 22.65 8.01 1.88
C ALA A 459 22.67 9.34 2.65
N THR A 460 21.52 9.98 2.77
CA THR A 460 21.35 11.30 3.40
C THR A 460 21.28 11.23 4.91
N SER A 461 20.89 10.07 5.45
CA SER A 461 20.77 9.81 6.89
C SER A 461 21.93 8.97 7.46
N ARG A 462 23.01 8.76 6.70
CA ARG A 462 24.13 7.88 7.10
C ARG A 462 24.70 8.24 8.46
N GLN A 463 25.06 9.50 8.68
CA GLN A 463 25.64 9.97 9.95
C GLN A 463 24.70 9.71 11.13
N TYR A 464 23.39 9.85 10.92
CA TYR A 464 22.37 9.57 11.93
C TYR A 464 22.36 8.08 12.29
N PHE A 465 22.32 7.18 11.30
CA PHE A 465 22.32 5.73 11.55
C PHE A 465 23.63 5.23 12.16
N ASP A 466 24.79 5.78 11.74
CA ASP A 466 26.09 5.43 12.30
C ASP A 466 26.16 5.80 13.80
N ARG A 467 25.61 6.96 14.18
CA ARG A 467 25.54 7.41 15.58
C ARG A 467 24.62 6.54 16.43
N MET A 468 23.44 6.19 15.89
CA MET A 468 22.50 5.28 16.55
C MET A 468 23.13 3.90 16.78
N ARG A 469 23.72 3.32 15.73
CA ARG A 469 24.42 2.02 15.77
C ARG A 469 25.56 2.03 16.80
N SER A 470 26.39 3.07 16.81
CA SER A 470 27.47 3.22 17.80
C SER A 470 26.95 3.27 19.24
N THR A 471 25.80 3.92 19.46
CA THR A 471 25.17 3.95 20.80
C THR A 471 24.65 2.57 21.21
N MET A 472 24.00 1.85 20.28
CA MET A 472 23.56 0.46 20.52
C MET A 472 24.74 -0.49 20.79
N GLU A 473 25.87 -0.30 20.11
CA GLU A 473 27.10 -1.06 20.34
C GLU A 473 27.69 -0.78 21.74
N GLN A 474 27.67 0.48 22.19
CA GLN A 474 28.09 0.85 23.55
C GLN A 474 27.20 0.21 24.61
N ILE A 475 25.88 0.16 24.39
CA ILE A 475 24.94 -0.57 25.27
C ILE A 475 25.31 -2.05 25.31
N GLY A 476 25.61 -2.66 24.14
CA GLY A 476 26.13 -4.03 24.06
C GLY A 476 27.40 -4.22 24.90
N GLY A 477 28.34 -3.28 24.82
CA GLY A 477 29.57 -3.27 25.63
C GLY A 477 29.31 -3.21 27.14
N ALA A 478 28.42 -2.33 27.60
CA ALA A 478 28.03 -2.23 29.01
C ALA A 478 27.35 -3.52 29.54
N LEU A 479 26.70 -4.27 28.66
CA LEU A 479 26.08 -5.56 28.97
C LEU A 479 27.01 -6.77 28.77
N HIS A 480 28.27 -6.54 28.38
CA HIS A 480 29.22 -7.58 27.96
C HIS A 480 28.62 -8.54 26.93
N ALA A 481 27.82 -8.00 26.00
CA ALA A 481 27.12 -8.73 24.96
C ALA A 481 27.79 -8.58 23.60
N GLN A 482 27.62 -9.58 22.75
CA GLN A 482 28.02 -9.53 21.35
C GLN A 482 27.01 -8.70 20.57
N PHE A 483 27.46 -7.58 20.01
CA PHE A 483 26.64 -6.74 19.14
C PHE A 483 26.59 -7.36 17.73
N GLN A 484 25.38 -7.56 17.22
CA GLN A 484 25.13 -8.06 15.87
C GLN A 484 24.18 -7.14 15.11
N ASP A 485 24.63 -6.67 13.96
CA ASP A 485 23.77 -5.98 13.01
C ASP A 485 22.71 -6.93 12.43
N ASN A 486 21.56 -6.37 12.03
CA ASN A 486 20.54 -7.12 11.32
C ASN A 486 21.16 -7.87 10.11
N PRO A 487 20.84 -9.16 9.89
CA PRO A 487 21.20 -9.91 8.69
C PRO A 487 20.70 -9.31 7.36
N LEU A 488 20.06 -8.13 7.32
CA LEU A 488 19.72 -7.40 6.09
C LEU A 488 20.59 -6.13 5.89
N TRP A 489 21.38 -5.75 6.90
CA TRP A 489 22.26 -4.58 6.86
C TRP A 489 23.41 -4.74 5.85
N TRP A 490 23.91 -5.97 5.63
CA TRP A 490 24.91 -6.23 4.57
C TRP A 490 24.36 -5.98 3.16
N ALA A 491 23.04 -5.95 3.00
CA ALA A 491 22.35 -5.55 1.77
C ALA A 491 21.93 -4.06 1.76
N LYS A 492 22.26 -3.28 2.79
CA LYS A 492 21.86 -1.87 3.00
C LYS A 492 20.33 -1.66 2.96
N ARG A 493 19.57 -2.63 3.49
CA ARG A 493 18.10 -2.57 3.54
C ARG A 493 17.64 -2.31 4.97
N VAL A 494 16.70 -1.39 5.14
CA VAL A 494 16.05 -1.07 6.42
C VAL A 494 14.67 -1.71 6.46
N ILE A 495 14.27 -2.24 7.61
CA ILE A 495 12.86 -2.58 7.88
C ILE A 495 12.27 -1.43 8.67
N THR A 496 11.22 -0.80 8.14
CA THR A 496 10.44 0.17 8.89
C THR A 496 9.10 -0.42 9.31
N VAL A 497 8.75 -0.17 10.57
CA VAL A 497 7.42 -0.40 11.14
C VAL A 497 6.71 0.93 11.41
N HIS A 498 7.41 2.05 11.20
CA HIS A 498 6.95 3.42 11.36
C HIS A 498 7.04 4.22 10.04
N PRO A 499 6.45 3.76 8.92
CA PRO A 499 6.45 4.55 7.69
C PRO A 499 5.67 5.84 7.90
N LEU A 500 6.22 6.98 7.47
CA LEU A 500 5.62 8.31 7.58
C LEU A 500 5.79 9.11 6.28
N GLY A 501 4.89 10.06 6.04
CA GLY A 501 4.95 10.97 4.88
C GLY A 501 4.33 10.41 3.58
N GLY A 502 4.47 11.15 2.50
CA GLY A 502 3.78 10.89 1.22
C GLY A 502 2.59 11.82 0.98
N VAL A 503 1.98 12.37 2.02
CA VAL A 503 0.90 13.38 1.92
C VAL A 503 1.16 14.50 2.94
N PRO A 504 2.35 15.13 2.94
CA PRO A 504 2.79 15.97 4.04
C PRO A 504 1.84 17.15 4.31
N ALA A 505 1.57 17.44 5.59
CA ALA A 505 0.87 18.64 6.00
C ALA A 505 1.71 19.91 5.76
N GLY A 506 1.06 21.02 5.41
CA GLY A 506 1.67 22.34 5.22
C GLY A 506 0.70 23.47 5.56
N GLN A 507 1.18 24.72 5.59
CA GLN A 507 0.28 25.88 5.77
C GLN A 507 -0.43 26.27 4.47
N GLN A 508 0.18 25.93 3.33
CA GLN A 508 -0.29 26.26 1.98
C GLN A 508 0.07 25.13 1.01
N ILE A 509 -0.53 25.16 -0.19
CA ILE A 509 -0.42 24.08 -1.19
C ILE A 509 1.02 23.90 -1.72
N GLU A 510 1.85 24.93 -1.63
CA GLU A 510 3.26 24.92 -1.99
C GLU A 510 4.15 24.20 -0.96
N GLU A 511 3.64 24.01 0.26
CA GLU A 511 4.37 23.44 1.39
C GLU A 511 3.90 22.04 1.80
N GLY A 512 2.69 21.65 1.39
CA GLY A 512 2.10 20.37 1.70
C GLY A 512 1.00 19.94 0.71
N VAL A 513 0.44 18.77 0.95
CA VAL A 513 -0.72 18.23 0.22
C VAL A 513 -2.01 18.44 0.99
N VAL A 514 -1.91 18.40 2.32
CA VAL A 514 -2.99 18.70 3.25
C VAL A 514 -2.64 19.91 4.09
N ASP A 515 -3.67 20.57 4.60
CA ASP A 515 -3.50 21.65 5.57
C ASP A 515 -3.06 21.13 6.94
N GLN A 516 -2.94 22.03 7.91
CA GLN A 516 -2.56 21.69 9.28
C GLN A 516 -3.58 20.82 10.03
N PHE A 517 -4.79 20.60 9.51
CA PHE A 517 -5.83 19.72 10.06
C PHE A 517 -6.04 18.47 9.21
N GLY A 518 -5.23 18.26 8.17
CA GLY A 518 -5.30 17.09 7.31
C GLY A 518 -6.30 17.20 6.17
N GLU A 519 -6.94 18.35 5.92
CA GLU A 519 -7.81 18.53 4.76
C GLU A 519 -6.99 18.71 3.49
N VAL A 520 -7.31 17.97 2.42
CA VAL A 520 -6.57 18.05 1.15
C VAL A 520 -6.85 19.38 0.47
N PHE A 521 -5.79 20.13 0.15
CA PHE A 521 -5.93 21.43 -0.51
C PHE A 521 -6.71 21.32 -1.82
N GLY A 522 -7.74 22.17 -1.95
CA GLY A 522 -8.61 22.20 -3.14
C GLY A 522 -9.70 21.14 -3.18
N TYR A 523 -9.82 20.28 -2.16
CA TYR A 523 -10.84 19.21 -2.08
C TYR A 523 -11.56 19.22 -0.72
N PRO A 524 -12.53 20.14 -0.52
CA PRO A 524 -13.28 20.22 0.72
C PRO A 524 -13.95 18.88 1.08
N GLY A 525 -13.83 18.47 2.34
CA GLY A 525 -14.37 17.21 2.83
C GLY A 525 -13.48 15.98 2.61
N LEU A 526 -12.32 16.10 1.95
CA LEU A 526 -11.34 15.01 1.83
C LEU A 526 -10.21 15.20 2.84
N PHE A 527 -10.06 14.27 3.77
CA PHE A 527 -9.07 14.34 4.85
C PHE A 527 -8.08 13.18 4.80
N VAL A 528 -6.85 13.40 5.23
CA VAL A 528 -5.84 12.36 5.50
C VAL A 528 -5.40 12.48 6.96
N LEU A 529 -5.75 11.49 7.78
CA LEU A 529 -5.57 11.57 9.23
C LEU A 529 -4.62 10.50 9.78
N ASP A 530 -3.78 9.90 8.93
CA ASP A 530 -2.80 8.89 9.32
C ASP A 530 -1.34 9.36 9.16
N GLY A 531 -0.39 8.42 9.27
CA GLY A 531 1.04 8.69 9.16
C GLY A 531 1.47 9.31 7.82
N ALA A 532 0.67 9.22 6.76
CA ALA A 532 0.94 9.89 5.50
C ALA A 532 0.98 11.42 5.63
N ALA A 533 0.17 11.97 6.54
CA ALA A 533 0.05 13.41 6.77
C ALA A 533 1.25 14.02 7.51
N MET A 534 2.09 13.19 8.14
CA MET A 534 3.23 13.67 8.91
C MET A 534 4.26 14.32 7.96
N PRO A 535 4.65 15.60 8.18
CA PRO A 535 5.59 16.31 7.30
C PRO A 535 7.03 15.78 7.32
N GLY A 536 7.34 14.90 8.28
CA GLY A 536 8.66 14.32 8.50
C GLY A 536 8.61 13.28 9.62
N PRO A 537 9.77 12.80 10.11
CA PRO A 537 9.79 11.85 11.21
C PRO A 537 9.16 12.43 12.48
N VAL A 538 8.34 11.63 13.14
CA VAL A 538 7.89 11.95 14.50
C VAL A 538 9.08 11.90 15.45
N GLY A 539 9.99 10.95 15.24
CA GLY A 539 11.18 10.67 16.05
C GLY A 539 10.89 9.77 17.25
N ALA A 540 9.70 9.86 17.83
CA ALA A 540 9.14 8.90 18.76
C ALA A 540 8.25 7.88 18.03
N ASN A 541 7.66 6.91 18.73
CA ASN A 541 6.70 5.96 18.14
C ASN A 541 5.48 6.76 17.66
N PRO A 542 5.13 6.70 16.37
CA PRO A 542 4.24 7.67 15.75
C PRO A 542 2.76 7.51 16.14
N SER A 543 2.39 6.36 16.72
CA SER A 543 0.99 6.00 16.97
C SER A 543 0.23 7.05 17.78
N LEU A 544 0.84 7.56 18.85
CA LEU A 544 0.23 8.55 19.72
C LEU A 544 0.11 9.92 19.02
N THR A 545 1.14 10.36 18.29
CA THR A 545 1.10 11.62 17.52
C THR A 545 0.05 11.58 16.42
N ILE A 546 -0.10 10.44 15.73
CA ILE A 546 -1.14 10.24 14.72
C ILE A 546 -2.54 10.33 15.36
N ALA A 547 -2.74 9.67 16.50
CA ALA A 547 -4.03 9.72 17.21
C ALA A 547 -4.36 11.15 17.68
N ALA A 548 -3.40 11.88 18.24
CA ALA A 548 -3.57 13.26 18.68
C ALA A 548 -3.84 14.22 17.51
N PHE A 549 -3.12 14.07 16.40
CA PHE A 549 -3.36 14.85 15.17
C PHE A 549 -4.78 14.62 14.64
N SER A 550 -5.23 13.36 14.59
CA SER A 550 -6.59 13.04 14.16
C SER A 550 -7.66 13.55 15.12
N ASP A 551 -7.42 13.53 16.44
CA ASP A 551 -8.37 14.05 17.42
C ASP A 551 -8.56 15.57 17.24
N ARG A 552 -7.45 16.30 17.04
CA ARG A 552 -7.44 17.75 16.70
C ARG A 552 -8.18 18.04 15.40
N ALA A 553 -7.90 17.27 14.36
CA ALA A 553 -8.56 17.43 13.07
C ALA A 553 -10.08 17.24 13.19
N CYS A 554 -10.53 16.22 13.91
CA CYS A 554 -11.96 15.96 14.09
C CYS A 554 -12.65 17.03 14.95
N GLU A 555 -11.98 17.57 15.97
CA GLU A 555 -12.50 18.71 16.73
C GLU A 555 -12.72 19.92 15.81
N HIS A 556 -11.72 20.27 14.99
CA HIS A 556 -11.84 21.33 13.99
C HIS A 556 -12.98 21.08 12.99
N MET A 557 -13.10 19.85 12.48
CA MET A 557 -14.18 19.46 11.55
C MET A 557 -15.58 19.64 12.14
N LEU A 558 -15.76 19.31 13.42
CA LEU A 558 -17.05 19.38 14.11
C LEU A 558 -17.41 20.83 14.50
N GLU A 559 -16.42 21.64 14.88
CA GLU A 559 -16.60 23.08 15.12
C GLU A 559 -16.99 23.82 13.84
N ALA A 560 -16.28 23.58 12.74
CA ALA A 560 -16.57 24.16 11.44
C ALA A 560 -17.97 23.74 10.93
N GLY A 561 -18.34 22.47 11.13
CA GLY A 561 -19.67 21.96 10.80
C GLY A 561 -20.78 22.60 11.63
N SER A 562 -20.56 22.82 12.91
CA SER A 562 -21.51 23.48 13.81
C SER A 562 -21.76 24.94 13.41
N ALA A 563 -20.70 25.67 13.05
CA ALA A 563 -20.78 27.04 12.54
C ALA A 563 -21.50 27.13 11.19
N ALA A 564 -21.26 26.18 10.28
CA ALA A 564 -21.96 26.11 9.00
C ALA A 564 -23.44 25.74 9.16
N SER A 565 -23.80 24.84 10.08
CA SER A 565 -25.20 24.47 10.35
C SER A 565 -26.00 25.61 11.01
N ALA A 566 -25.34 26.43 11.84
CA ALA A 566 -25.94 27.64 12.41
C ALA A 566 -26.18 28.75 11.38
N ALA A 567 -25.42 28.75 10.27
CA ALA A 567 -25.51 29.74 9.19
C ALA A 567 -26.39 29.29 8.01
N GLY A 568 -26.84 28.04 7.95
CA GLY A 568 -27.67 27.55 6.86
C GLY A 568 -28.33 26.21 7.16
N SER A 569 -29.65 26.24 7.40
CA SER A 569 -30.50 25.05 7.36
C SER A 569 -30.61 24.58 5.90
N HIS A 570 -29.67 23.76 5.46
CA HIS A 570 -29.77 23.09 4.16
C HIS A 570 -30.70 21.89 4.29
N THR A 571 -31.94 22.07 3.83
CA THR A 571 -32.85 20.97 3.50
C THR A 571 -32.21 20.09 2.42
N PRO A 572 -32.17 18.76 2.58
CA PRO A 572 -31.73 17.88 1.51
C PRO A 572 -32.70 17.99 0.34
N SER A 573 -32.22 18.50 -0.80
CA SER A 573 -32.97 18.42 -2.06
C SER A 573 -32.93 16.97 -2.55
N ALA A 574 -33.97 16.21 -2.21
CA ALA A 574 -34.32 15.02 -2.95
C ALA A 574 -34.80 15.46 -4.34
N ASP A 575 -33.92 15.34 -5.33
CA ASP A 575 -34.25 14.95 -6.71
C ASP A 575 -33.07 15.25 -7.62
N VAL A 576 -32.17 14.28 -7.74
CA VAL A 576 -31.31 14.16 -8.92
C VAL A 576 -31.69 12.85 -9.59
N ALA A 577 -32.41 12.98 -10.72
CA ALA A 577 -32.78 11.86 -11.54
C ALA A 577 -31.53 11.05 -11.93
N PRO A 578 -31.60 9.71 -11.91
CA PRO A 578 -30.48 8.88 -12.32
C PRO A 578 -30.09 9.21 -13.78
N PRO A 579 -28.79 9.25 -14.12
CA PRO A 579 -28.38 9.38 -15.50
C PRO A 579 -29.00 8.25 -16.32
N ALA A 580 -29.64 8.60 -17.42
CA ALA A 580 -30.27 7.64 -18.32
C ALA A 580 -29.24 6.57 -18.75
N PRO A 581 -29.63 5.28 -18.83
CA PRO A 581 -28.76 4.26 -19.38
C PRO A 581 -28.36 4.66 -20.80
N VAL A 582 -27.06 4.87 -21.03
CA VAL A 582 -26.53 4.97 -22.38
C VAL A 582 -26.78 3.61 -23.05
N PRO A 583 -27.40 3.55 -24.24
CA PRO A 583 -27.63 2.29 -24.93
C PRO A 583 -26.28 1.59 -25.14
N VAL A 584 -26.14 0.40 -24.58
CA VAL A 584 -25.00 -0.48 -24.85
C VAL A 584 -25.12 -0.92 -26.31
N PRO A 585 -24.18 -0.56 -27.21
CA PRO A 585 -24.15 -1.12 -28.54
C PRO A 585 -23.96 -2.64 -28.41
N ALA A 586 -24.73 -3.40 -29.19
CA ALA A 586 -24.70 -4.86 -29.14
C ALA A 586 -23.25 -5.39 -29.23
N ALA A 587 -22.93 -6.36 -28.36
CA ALA A 587 -21.69 -7.10 -28.43
C ALA A 587 -21.47 -7.63 -29.86
N PRO A 588 -20.23 -7.68 -30.36
CA PRO A 588 -19.95 -8.29 -31.65
C PRO A 588 -20.54 -9.71 -31.67
N PRO A 589 -21.19 -10.12 -32.77
CA PRO A 589 -21.97 -11.34 -32.80
C PRO A 589 -21.11 -12.55 -32.40
N ALA A 590 -21.69 -13.42 -31.57
CA ALA A 590 -21.11 -14.71 -31.25
C ALA A 590 -20.71 -15.46 -32.54
N PRO A 591 -19.61 -16.23 -32.54
CA PRO A 591 -19.16 -16.92 -33.74
C PRO A 591 -20.28 -17.83 -34.25
N ALA A 592 -20.69 -17.63 -35.51
CA ALA A 592 -21.66 -18.47 -36.17
C ALA A 592 -21.21 -19.95 -36.11
N PRO A 593 -22.12 -20.92 -35.92
CA PRO A 593 -21.77 -22.33 -35.92
C PRO A 593 -20.96 -22.71 -37.16
N GLY A 594 -19.75 -23.23 -36.98
CA GLY A 594 -18.82 -23.60 -38.06
C GLY A 594 -17.82 -22.52 -38.50
N ALA A 595 -17.87 -21.31 -37.94
CA ALA A 595 -16.86 -20.28 -38.18
C ALA A 595 -15.50 -20.65 -37.56
N THR A 596 -14.40 -20.22 -38.20
CA THR A 596 -13.04 -20.35 -37.63
C THR A 596 -12.55 -18.96 -37.24
N SER A 597 -12.19 -18.79 -35.97
CA SER A 597 -11.61 -17.55 -35.45
C SER A 597 -10.09 -17.51 -35.61
N VAL A 598 -9.53 -16.31 -35.67
CA VAL A 598 -8.10 -16.06 -35.55
C VAL A 598 -7.91 -15.02 -34.45
N SER A 599 -7.00 -15.29 -33.51
CA SER A 599 -6.64 -14.35 -32.46
C SER A 599 -5.12 -14.26 -32.29
N PHE A 600 -4.63 -13.09 -31.90
CA PHE A 600 -3.24 -12.88 -31.51
C PHE A 600 -3.16 -11.83 -30.40
N THR A 601 -2.10 -11.90 -29.59
CA THR A 601 -1.86 -10.95 -28.50
C THR A 601 -0.73 -10.00 -28.86
N GLU A 602 -1.03 -8.71 -28.87
CA GLU A 602 -0.08 -7.63 -29.08
C GLU A 602 0.26 -6.93 -27.76
N ARG A 603 1.54 -6.55 -27.62
CA ARG A 603 2.03 -5.73 -26.50
C ARG A 603 2.75 -4.51 -27.05
N MET A 604 2.25 -3.32 -26.71
CA MET A 604 2.88 -2.06 -27.10
C MET A 604 3.11 -1.20 -25.87
N ARG A 605 4.23 -0.48 -25.84
CA ARG A 605 4.56 0.46 -24.75
C ARG A 605 5.21 1.72 -25.28
N GLY A 606 5.03 2.83 -24.59
CA GLY A 606 5.73 4.06 -24.92
C GLY A 606 5.26 5.26 -24.08
N PRO A 607 5.95 6.40 -24.24
CA PRO A 607 5.63 7.59 -23.48
C PRO A 607 4.29 8.21 -23.89
N ALA A 608 3.50 8.59 -22.89
CA ALA A 608 2.26 9.35 -23.03
C ALA A 608 2.03 10.18 -21.77
N THR A 609 1.32 11.31 -21.87
CA THR A 609 1.02 12.15 -20.68
C THR A 609 -0.29 12.90 -20.82
N LEU A 610 -0.88 13.26 -19.68
CA LEU A 610 -2.02 14.18 -19.62
C LEU A 610 -1.63 15.60 -20.05
N GLY A 611 -2.65 16.37 -20.48
CA GLY A 611 -2.57 17.80 -20.80
C GLY A 611 -1.99 18.11 -22.18
N VAL A 612 -1.76 17.09 -23.01
CA VAL A 612 -1.21 17.23 -24.36
C VAL A 612 -2.11 16.52 -25.35
N THR A 613 -2.39 17.18 -26.48
CA THR A 613 -3.26 16.66 -27.55
C THR A 613 -2.47 16.06 -28.71
N ASP A 614 -1.30 16.61 -29.04
CA ASP A 614 -0.44 16.07 -30.10
C ASP A 614 0.38 14.86 -29.61
N PRO A 615 0.30 13.68 -30.27
CA PRO A 615 1.04 12.50 -29.88
C PRO A 615 2.56 12.66 -29.83
N ALA A 616 3.17 13.43 -30.74
CA ALA A 616 4.63 13.60 -30.77
C ALA A 616 5.13 14.43 -29.59
N ARG A 617 4.45 15.55 -29.30
CA ARG A 617 4.67 16.33 -28.06
C ARG A 617 4.37 15.49 -26.82
N GLY A 618 3.28 14.72 -26.83
CA GLY A 618 2.91 13.82 -25.73
C GLY A 618 4.00 12.78 -25.43
N ALA A 619 4.62 12.23 -26.48
CA ALA A 619 5.75 11.31 -26.35
C ALA A 619 7.01 11.99 -25.78
N LEU A 620 7.31 13.23 -26.20
CA LEU A 620 8.45 14.00 -25.67
C LEU A 620 8.25 14.36 -24.19
N THR A 621 7.10 14.97 -23.87
CA THR A 621 6.76 15.37 -22.49
C THR A 621 6.60 14.16 -21.58
N GLY A 622 5.99 13.07 -22.07
CA GLY A 622 5.87 11.81 -21.33
C GLY A 622 7.23 11.22 -20.95
N ARG A 623 8.24 11.25 -21.85
CA ARG A 623 9.61 10.84 -21.50
C ARG A 623 10.22 11.70 -20.40
N ALA A 624 10.09 13.02 -20.52
CA ALA A 624 10.63 13.96 -19.53
C ALA A 624 10.01 13.74 -18.14
N ARG A 625 8.71 13.43 -18.09
CA ARG A 625 7.97 13.14 -16.85
C ARG A 625 8.02 11.68 -16.41
N ARG A 626 8.67 10.81 -17.17
CA ARG A 626 8.69 9.34 -16.97
C ARG A 626 7.27 8.72 -16.93
N HIS A 627 6.33 9.29 -17.67
CA HIS A 627 5.00 8.73 -17.85
C HIS A 627 5.01 7.70 -18.99
N GLU A 628 4.64 6.46 -18.69
CA GLU A 628 4.57 5.37 -19.67
C GLU A 628 3.13 4.84 -19.78
N LEU A 629 2.69 4.62 -21.01
CA LEU A 629 1.45 3.92 -21.34
C LEU A 629 1.80 2.62 -22.06
N MET A 630 1.20 1.53 -21.60
CA MET A 630 1.33 0.21 -22.18
C MET A 630 -0.04 -0.42 -22.37
N PHE A 631 -0.18 -1.31 -23.34
CA PHE A 631 -1.30 -2.25 -23.35
C PHE A 631 -0.83 -3.66 -23.66
N THR A 632 -1.64 -4.62 -23.20
CA THR A 632 -1.62 -6.00 -23.70
C THR A 632 -3.02 -6.32 -24.20
N LEU A 633 -3.16 -6.48 -25.53
CA LEU A 633 -4.44 -6.69 -26.18
C LEU A 633 -4.43 -8.00 -26.95
N THR A 634 -5.45 -8.82 -26.75
CA THR A 634 -5.77 -9.94 -27.63
C THR A 634 -6.80 -9.48 -28.64
N ILE A 635 -6.37 -9.38 -29.89
CA ILE A 635 -7.21 -9.08 -31.04
C ILE A 635 -7.83 -10.39 -31.52
N THR A 636 -9.15 -10.41 -31.71
CA THR A 636 -9.88 -11.59 -32.16
C THR A 636 -10.78 -11.24 -33.33
N ALA A 637 -10.54 -11.90 -34.46
CA ALA A 637 -11.47 -11.97 -35.58
C ALA A 637 -12.32 -13.24 -35.37
N PRO A 638 -13.59 -13.14 -34.92
CA PRO A 638 -14.41 -14.30 -34.59
C PRO A 638 -14.73 -15.17 -35.82
N ASN A 639 -14.70 -14.59 -37.02
CA ASN A 639 -14.81 -15.29 -38.29
C ASN A 639 -13.78 -14.75 -39.29
N ALA A 640 -12.67 -15.47 -39.45
CA ALA A 640 -11.57 -15.05 -40.32
C ALA A 640 -11.97 -14.90 -41.80
N ALA A 641 -12.91 -15.71 -42.28
CA ALA A 641 -13.36 -15.63 -43.68
C ALA A 641 -14.23 -14.40 -43.94
N ALA A 642 -15.08 -14.03 -42.98
CA ALA A 642 -15.85 -12.78 -43.04
C ALA A 642 -14.92 -11.57 -42.88
N PHE A 643 -13.99 -11.63 -41.92
CA PHE A 643 -12.99 -10.59 -41.66
C PHE A 643 -12.18 -10.21 -42.91
N VAL A 644 -11.73 -11.19 -43.70
CA VAL A 644 -10.94 -10.93 -44.92
C VAL A 644 -11.78 -10.30 -46.04
N ARG A 645 -13.10 -10.53 -46.06
CA ARG A 645 -14.01 -9.94 -47.07
C ARG A 645 -14.57 -8.59 -46.66
N ASP A 646 -14.61 -8.31 -45.37
CA ASP A 646 -15.07 -7.04 -44.83
C ASP A 646 -14.10 -5.91 -45.25
N PRO A 647 -14.57 -4.87 -45.98
CA PRO A 647 -13.71 -3.77 -46.41
C PRO A 647 -13.09 -2.98 -45.25
N VAL A 648 -13.64 -3.08 -44.04
CA VAL A 648 -13.08 -2.40 -42.86
C VAL A 648 -12.38 -3.35 -41.88
N HIS A 649 -12.33 -4.64 -42.22
CA HIS A 649 -11.61 -5.68 -41.48
C HIS A 649 -11.78 -5.56 -39.96
N ALA A 650 -13.03 -5.58 -39.49
CA ALA A 650 -13.36 -5.35 -38.08
C ALA A 650 -13.10 -6.57 -37.18
N ALA A 651 -12.46 -6.35 -36.04
CA ALA A 651 -12.21 -7.34 -34.99
C ALA A 651 -12.42 -6.74 -33.60
N SER A 652 -12.56 -7.60 -32.60
CA SER A 652 -12.64 -7.18 -31.19
C SER A 652 -11.25 -7.13 -30.56
N ALA A 653 -11.04 -6.18 -29.66
CA ALA A 653 -9.86 -6.10 -28.81
C ALA A 653 -10.26 -6.32 -27.35
N SER A 654 -9.57 -7.21 -26.65
CA SER A 654 -9.77 -7.48 -25.22
C SER A 654 -8.41 -7.50 -24.51
N GLY A 655 -8.37 -7.17 -23.23
CA GLY A 655 -7.13 -7.11 -22.47
C GLY A 655 -7.14 -5.94 -21.50
N TYR A 656 -6.00 -5.28 -21.36
CA TYR A 656 -5.86 -4.15 -20.45
C TYR A 656 -4.87 -3.11 -20.95
N VAL A 657 -5.07 -1.89 -20.49
CA VAL A 657 -4.14 -0.77 -20.58
C VAL A 657 -3.49 -0.59 -19.21
N MET A 658 -2.22 -0.23 -19.19
CA MET A 658 -1.48 0.19 -18.01
C MET A 658 -1.05 1.62 -18.22
N PHE A 659 -1.57 2.54 -17.41
CA PHE A 659 -1.20 3.94 -17.44
C PHE A 659 -1.29 4.54 -16.04
N ASP A 660 -0.15 4.70 -15.37
CA ASP A 660 -0.09 5.14 -13.96
C ASP A 660 -0.72 6.51 -13.72
N VAL A 661 -0.70 7.37 -14.74
CA VAL A 661 -1.33 8.69 -14.71
C VAL A 661 -2.87 8.60 -14.60
N LEU A 662 -3.47 7.47 -14.97
CA LEU A 662 -4.90 7.14 -14.79
C LEU A 662 -5.12 6.09 -13.70
N GLY A 663 -4.15 5.92 -12.78
CA GLY A 663 -4.28 5.02 -11.63
C GLY A 663 -3.81 3.59 -11.84
N GLY A 664 -3.11 3.31 -12.95
CA GLY A 664 -2.44 2.03 -13.18
C GLY A 664 -3.18 1.17 -14.22
N ARG A 665 -3.61 -0.04 -13.83
CA ARG A 665 -4.25 -1.00 -14.74
C ARG A 665 -5.70 -0.63 -14.97
N LEU A 666 -6.08 -0.48 -16.25
CA LEU A 666 -7.45 -0.31 -16.71
C LEU A 666 -7.82 -1.49 -17.62
N ASP A 667 -8.78 -2.32 -17.20
CA ASP A 667 -9.28 -3.40 -18.05
C ASP A 667 -10.12 -2.82 -19.21
N VAL A 668 -10.00 -3.43 -20.38
CA VAL A 668 -10.79 -3.04 -21.56
C VAL A 668 -12.21 -3.55 -21.38
N GLU A 669 -13.15 -2.64 -21.13
CA GLU A 669 -14.58 -2.97 -21.01
C GLU A 669 -15.17 -3.39 -22.35
N GLN A 670 -14.75 -2.71 -23.41
CA GLN A 670 -15.11 -3.01 -24.78
C GLN A 670 -14.03 -2.46 -25.72
N GLY A 671 -13.58 -3.27 -26.69
CA GLY A 671 -12.52 -2.87 -27.60
C GLY A 671 -12.77 -3.26 -29.05
N TRP A 672 -12.36 -2.38 -29.95
CA TRP A 672 -12.46 -2.53 -31.40
C TRP A 672 -11.10 -2.38 -32.05
N PHE A 673 -10.89 -3.16 -33.10
CA PHE A 673 -9.72 -3.12 -33.95
C PHE A 673 -10.13 -3.17 -35.42
N ASN A 674 -9.49 -2.37 -36.26
CA ASN A 674 -9.64 -2.44 -37.70
C ASN A 674 -8.25 -2.56 -38.35
N LEU A 675 -8.12 -3.52 -39.26
CA LEU A 675 -6.86 -3.76 -39.98
C LEU A 675 -6.87 -3.07 -41.35
N PHE A 676 -5.89 -2.21 -41.63
CA PHE A 676 -5.68 -1.61 -42.96
C PHE A 676 -6.91 -0.95 -43.62
N VAL A 677 -7.63 -0.09 -42.88
CA VAL A 677 -8.69 0.75 -43.46
C VAL A 677 -8.13 1.84 -44.36
N HIS A 678 -8.92 2.26 -45.35
CA HIS A 678 -8.56 3.28 -46.34
C HIS A 678 -9.07 4.66 -45.92
N PRO A 679 -8.18 5.63 -45.64
CA PRO A 679 -8.59 7.02 -45.51
C PRO A 679 -8.85 7.59 -46.92
N ALA A 680 -10.00 8.20 -47.16
CA ALA A 680 -10.30 8.97 -48.37
C ALA A 680 -9.23 10.02 -48.62
N GLY A 681 -8.86 10.17 -49.89
CA GLY A 681 -7.79 11.07 -50.32
C GLY A 681 -6.38 10.59 -49.98
N SER A 682 -6.18 9.37 -49.46
CA SER A 682 -4.85 8.81 -49.16
C SER A 682 -4.63 7.45 -49.82
N ALA A 683 -3.45 7.27 -50.42
CA ALA A 683 -2.97 5.96 -50.89
C ALA A 683 -2.47 5.06 -49.74
N GLY A 684 -2.36 5.60 -48.52
CA GLY A 684 -1.93 4.86 -47.33
C GLY A 684 -3.01 3.93 -46.74
N ARG A 685 -2.64 3.22 -45.69
CA ARG A 685 -3.54 2.39 -44.88
C ARG A 685 -3.41 2.74 -43.40
N ARG A 686 -4.48 2.55 -42.63
CA ARG A 686 -4.45 2.70 -41.18
C ARG A 686 -4.88 1.44 -40.46
N MET A 687 -4.27 1.18 -39.31
CA MET A 687 -4.79 0.21 -38.34
C MET A 687 -5.37 1.00 -37.18
N LEU A 688 -6.62 0.77 -36.81
CA LEU A 688 -7.33 1.57 -35.80
C LEU A 688 -7.60 0.75 -34.55
N TYR A 689 -7.50 1.41 -33.40
CA TYR A 689 -7.74 0.86 -32.07
C TYR A 689 -8.69 1.80 -31.34
N ARG A 690 -9.70 1.23 -30.69
CA ARG A 690 -10.62 1.96 -29.80
C ARG A 690 -10.90 1.09 -28.60
N LEU A 691 -10.63 1.60 -27.41
CA LEU A 691 -10.79 0.86 -26.16
C LEU A 691 -11.58 1.71 -25.18
N TRP A 692 -12.70 1.19 -24.69
CA TRP A 692 -13.40 1.74 -23.55
C TRP A 692 -12.73 1.25 -22.27
N LEU A 693 -12.43 2.22 -21.41
CA LEU A 693 -11.70 2.02 -20.16
C LEU A 693 -12.46 2.73 -19.04
N ARG A 694 -12.22 2.29 -17.80
CA ARG A 694 -12.58 3.03 -16.59
C ARG A 694 -11.40 3.07 -15.64
N ASP A 695 -11.12 4.24 -15.08
CA ASP A 695 -10.11 4.39 -14.03
C ASP A 695 -10.64 3.88 -12.67
N VAL A 696 -9.84 4.03 -11.62
CA VAL A 696 -10.20 3.56 -10.27
C VAL A 696 -11.35 4.36 -9.63
N ALA A 697 -11.53 5.60 -10.05
CA ALA A 697 -12.69 6.44 -9.76
C ALA A 697 -13.89 6.11 -10.69
N GLY A 698 -13.64 5.22 -11.66
CA GLY A 698 -14.37 4.86 -12.87
C GLY A 698 -15.10 5.99 -13.58
N ASN A 699 -14.37 7.07 -13.76
CA ASN A 699 -14.54 7.94 -14.92
C ASN A 699 -14.34 7.11 -16.19
N ALA A 700 -15.20 7.33 -17.17
CA ALA A 700 -15.11 6.67 -18.45
C ALA A 700 -14.04 7.34 -19.33
N PHE A 701 -13.20 6.52 -19.98
CA PHE A 701 -12.23 6.99 -20.96
C PHE A 701 -12.30 6.15 -22.23
N THR A 702 -11.90 6.76 -23.35
CA THR A 702 -11.67 6.06 -24.60
C THR A 702 -10.22 6.24 -25.03
N LEU A 703 -9.47 5.14 -25.16
CA LEU A 703 -8.18 5.15 -25.85
C LEU A 703 -8.42 4.97 -27.35
N LEU A 704 -8.04 5.96 -28.14
CA LEU A 704 -7.99 5.89 -29.59
C LEU A 704 -6.54 5.74 -30.03
N GLY A 705 -6.25 4.72 -30.81
CA GLY A 705 -4.93 4.47 -31.39
C GLY A 705 -5.02 4.35 -32.90
N TYR A 706 -4.03 4.87 -33.62
CA TYR A 706 -3.87 4.52 -35.04
C TYR A 706 -2.41 4.29 -35.42
N LYS A 707 -2.20 3.31 -36.29
CA LYS A 707 -0.94 3.11 -37.01
C LYS A 707 -1.14 3.64 -38.43
N GLU A 708 -0.15 4.36 -38.94
CA GLU A 708 -0.19 4.87 -40.31
C GLU A 708 0.85 4.15 -41.14
N VAL A 709 0.38 3.51 -42.22
CA VAL A 709 1.22 2.77 -43.16
C VAL A 709 1.17 3.48 -44.49
N SER A 710 2.29 4.11 -44.86
CA SER A 710 2.39 4.91 -46.07
C SER A 710 3.80 4.86 -46.65
N ASN A 711 3.92 5.08 -47.96
CA ASN A 711 5.21 5.20 -48.62
C ASN A 711 5.77 6.64 -48.60
N ARG A 712 5.10 7.60 -47.93
CA ARG A 712 5.43 9.03 -47.97
C ARG A 712 6.84 9.33 -47.43
N ALA A 713 7.30 8.55 -46.45
CA ALA A 713 8.64 8.66 -45.85
C ALA A 713 9.65 7.64 -46.41
N GLY A 714 9.34 6.98 -47.53
CA GLY A 714 10.14 5.90 -48.10
C GLY A 714 9.67 4.49 -47.69
N PHE A 715 10.54 3.48 -47.81
CA PHE A 715 10.23 2.09 -47.47
C PHE A 715 10.48 1.82 -45.98
N THR A 716 9.48 2.07 -45.14
CA THR A 716 9.58 1.94 -43.66
C THR A 716 8.56 0.95 -43.04
N PRO A 717 8.33 -0.25 -43.62
CA PRO A 717 7.24 -1.13 -43.19
C PRO A 717 7.31 -1.52 -41.72
N TRP A 718 8.51 -1.63 -41.15
CA TRP A 718 8.69 -1.90 -39.72
C TRP A 718 8.15 -0.73 -38.88
N THR A 719 8.66 0.48 -39.08
CA THR A 719 8.26 1.66 -38.29
C THR A 719 6.75 1.90 -38.38
N ASP A 720 6.19 1.78 -39.57
CA ASP A 720 4.77 2.04 -39.86
C ASP A 720 3.83 1.01 -39.20
N THR A 721 4.23 -0.27 -39.15
CA THR A 721 3.43 -1.34 -38.52
C THR A 721 3.66 -1.46 -37.01
N THR A 722 4.69 -0.82 -36.48
CA THR A 722 5.10 -0.92 -35.07
C THR A 722 4.91 0.35 -34.26
N THR A 723 4.58 1.48 -34.89
CA THR A 723 4.34 2.78 -34.23
C THR A 723 2.85 3.06 -34.13
N LEU A 724 2.36 3.28 -32.92
CA LEU A 724 0.97 3.62 -32.64
C LEU A 724 0.89 5.04 -32.06
N PHE A 725 0.16 5.90 -32.75
CA PHE A 725 -0.20 7.24 -32.25
C PHE A 725 -1.45 7.13 -31.41
N THR A 726 -1.39 7.58 -30.15
CA THR A 726 -2.47 7.36 -29.18
C THR A 726 -3.01 8.65 -28.61
N HIS A 727 -4.33 8.69 -28.43
CA HIS A 727 -5.07 9.71 -27.70
C HIS A 727 -5.93 9.02 -26.64
N VAL A 728 -6.04 9.62 -25.46
CA VAL A 728 -7.00 9.24 -24.43
C VAL A 728 -8.02 10.36 -24.30
N LEU A 729 -9.29 10.04 -24.52
CA LEU A 729 -10.40 10.96 -24.45
C LEU A 729 -11.28 10.65 -23.24
N GLU A 730 -11.93 11.68 -22.72
CA GLU A 730 -12.96 11.52 -21.71
C GLU A 730 -14.25 10.95 -22.32
N GLY A 731 -14.95 10.11 -21.55
CA GLY A 731 -16.17 9.44 -21.96
C GLY A 731 -15.94 8.17 -22.79
N HIS A 732 -16.99 7.38 -22.92
CA HIS A 732 -17.05 6.26 -23.84
C HIS A 732 -17.55 6.74 -25.19
N LEU A 733 -16.65 6.80 -26.17
CA LEU A 733 -16.97 7.16 -27.53
C LEU A 733 -17.33 5.88 -28.29
N ALA A 734 -18.60 5.73 -28.65
CA ALA A 734 -19.02 4.67 -29.57
C ALA A 734 -18.31 4.84 -30.92
N PRO A 735 -17.97 3.75 -31.63
CA PRO A 735 -17.48 3.86 -33.00
C PRO A 735 -18.45 4.72 -33.81
N PRO A 736 -18.01 5.71 -34.61
CA PRO A 736 -18.86 6.09 -35.73
C PRO A 736 -19.04 4.85 -36.62
N ASP A 737 -20.13 4.81 -37.40
CA ASP A 737 -20.19 3.88 -38.52
C ASP A 737 -18.89 4.02 -39.33
N PRO A 738 -18.27 2.93 -39.82
CA PRO A 738 -17.02 2.98 -40.57
C PRO A 738 -17.09 3.79 -41.89
N VAL A 739 -18.21 4.47 -42.14
CA VAL A 739 -18.53 5.20 -43.36
C VAL A 739 -19.16 6.54 -42.95
N THR A 740 -18.49 7.62 -43.32
CA THR A 740 -18.98 9.02 -43.41
C THR A 740 -19.27 9.82 -42.14
N ASP A 741 -18.63 10.99 -42.04
CA ASP A 741 -19.25 12.17 -41.42
C ASP A 741 -20.31 12.75 -42.39
N ALA A 742 -21.17 13.66 -41.91
CA ALA A 742 -22.24 14.28 -42.71
C ALA A 742 -21.75 15.10 -43.93
N ALA A 743 -20.43 15.21 -44.15
CA ALA A 743 -19.77 15.94 -45.23
C ALA A 743 -18.93 15.05 -46.17
N GLY A 744 -18.92 13.72 -45.99
CA GLY A 744 -18.22 12.79 -46.88
C GLY A 744 -16.69 12.83 -46.81
N GLN A 745 -16.10 13.41 -45.75
CA GLN A 745 -14.65 13.46 -45.56
C GLN A 745 -14.22 12.43 -44.51
N SER A 746 -13.66 11.30 -44.95
CA SER A 746 -13.15 10.30 -44.01
C SER A 746 -11.82 10.76 -43.41
N SER A 747 -11.84 11.18 -42.16
CA SER A 747 -10.63 11.25 -41.35
C SER A 747 -10.94 10.72 -39.96
N PHE A 748 -10.26 9.64 -39.56
CA PHE A 748 -10.07 9.34 -38.14
C PHE A 748 -9.01 10.31 -37.62
N THR A 749 -9.33 11.60 -37.59
CA THR A 749 -8.68 12.55 -36.71
C THR A 749 -9.32 12.34 -35.36
N ALA A 750 -8.52 12.03 -34.33
CA ALA A 750 -9.04 12.07 -32.98
C ALA A 750 -9.69 13.46 -32.78
N PRO A 751 -10.90 13.55 -32.21
CA PRO A 751 -11.51 14.84 -31.90
C PRO A 751 -10.48 15.71 -31.19
N THR A 752 -10.27 16.95 -31.63
CA THR A 752 -9.36 17.85 -30.92
C THR A 752 -9.91 18.25 -29.55
N GLN A 753 -11.25 18.23 -29.40
CA GLN A 753 -11.94 18.40 -28.13
C GLN A 753 -12.01 17.08 -27.34
N GLY A 754 -11.85 17.17 -26.03
CA GLY A 754 -11.99 16.03 -25.12
C GLY A 754 -10.75 15.14 -24.97
N VAL A 755 -9.67 15.40 -25.71
CA VAL A 755 -8.38 14.71 -25.50
C VAL A 755 -7.77 15.15 -24.18
N ARG A 756 -7.57 14.18 -23.29
CA ARG A 756 -6.95 14.36 -21.98
C ARG A 756 -5.48 13.99 -21.98
N ALA A 757 -5.07 12.99 -22.78
CA ALA A 757 -3.68 12.57 -22.94
C ALA A 757 -3.36 12.20 -24.38
N ALA A 758 -2.09 12.31 -24.74
CA ALA A 758 -1.57 11.83 -26.02
C ALA A 758 -0.15 11.25 -25.85
N GLY A 759 0.25 10.39 -26.79
CA GLY A 759 1.56 9.75 -26.77
C GLY A 759 1.82 8.83 -27.96
N ILE A 760 2.99 8.21 -27.98
CA ILE A 760 3.41 7.28 -29.03
C ILE A 760 3.88 5.98 -28.41
N LEU A 761 3.24 4.89 -28.79
CA LEU A 761 3.55 3.53 -28.37
C LEU A 761 4.33 2.80 -29.47
N ARG A 762 5.22 1.90 -29.06
CA ARG A 762 5.96 1.02 -29.97
C ARG A 762 5.95 -0.42 -29.49
N ILE A 763 5.96 -1.34 -30.43
CA ILE A 763 6.26 -2.75 -30.16
C ILE A 763 7.78 -2.97 -30.29
N SER A 764 8.38 -3.63 -29.31
CA SER A 764 9.81 -3.99 -29.38
C SER A 764 10.00 -5.22 -30.28
N PRO A 765 11.19 -5.43 -30.88
CA PRO A 765 11.45 -6.64 -31.66
C PRO A 765 11.17 -7.95 -30.91
N LEU A 766 11.51 -7.99 -29.61
CA LEU A 766 11.22 -9.13 -28.75
C LEU A 766 9.71 -9.32 -28.53
N ALA A 767 8.97 -8.24 -28.26
CA ALA A 767 7.51 -8.31 -28.10
C ALA A 767 6.80 -8.72 -29.39
N PHE A 768 7.31 -8.31 -30.56
CA PHE A 768 6.81 -8.75 -31.86
C PHE A 768 7.09 -10.24 -32.11
N ALA A 769 8.30 -10.72 -31.82
CA ALA A 769 8.62 -12.14 -31.89
C ALA A 769 7.70 -12.96 -30.97
N GLN A 770 7.45 -12.48 -29.75
CA GLN A 770 6.47 -13.09 -28.84
C GLN A 770 5.06 -13.08 -29.43
N GLN A 771 4.60 -11.96 -30.00
CA GLN A 771 3.29 -11.86 -30.65
C GLN A 771 3.10 -12.93 -31.72
N LEU A 772 4.10 -13.22 -32.56
CA LEU A 772 4.01 -14.28 -33.57
C LEU A 772 3.75 -15.66 -32.95
N THR A 773 4.23 -15.92 -31.73
CA THR A 773 3.97 -17.17 -31.00
C THR A 773 2.57 -17.23 -30.36
N THR A 774 1.83 -16.13 -30.33
CA THR A 774 0.50 -16.04 -29.69
C THR A 774 -0.66 -16.27 -30.65
N PHE A 775 -0.40 -16.45 -31.96
CA PHE A 775 -1.47 -16.76 -32.91
C PHE A 775 -2.18 -18.05 -32.52
N ARG A 776 -3.50 -17.97 -32.39
CA ARG A 776 -4.40 -19.10 -32.10
C ARG A 776 -5.55 -19.08 -33.07
N THR A 777 -6.08 -20.26 -33.37
CA THR A 777 -7.29 -20.44 -34.17
C THR A 777 -8.22 -21.39 -33.46
N ALA A 778 -9.52 -21.07 -33.40
CA ALA A 778 -10.54 -21.98 -32.90
C ALA A 778 -11.58 -22.23 -34.00
N GLY A 779 -11.85 -23.50 -34.30
CA GLY A 779 -12.80 -23.91 -35.35
C GLY A 779 -12.21 -24.87 -36.38
N PRO A 780 -13.03 -25.37 -37.32
CA PRO A 780 -12.71 -26.53 -38.15
C PRO A 780 -11.62 -26.28 -39.20
N ALA A 781 -11.26 -25.02 -39.52
CA ALA A 781 -10.36 -24.68 -40.63
C ALA A 781 -9.17 -23.79 -40.22
N GLY A 782 -8.56 -24.04 -39.05
CA GLY A 782 -7.52 -23.19 -38.45
C GLY A 782 -6.36 -22.80 -39.38
N ALA A 783 -5.70 -23.77 -40.01
CA ALA A 783 -4.58 -23.51 -40.91
C ALA A 783 -4.95 -22.64 -42.13
N ARG A 784 -6.18 -22.81 -42.65
CA ARG A 784 -6.68 -22.00 -43.76
C ARG A 784 -6.96 -20.56 -43.31
N ALA A 785 -7.59 -20.39 -42.15
CA ALA A 785 -7.87 -19.09 -41.56
C ALA A 785 -6.60 -18.28 -41.31
N LEU A 786 -5.56 -18.91 -40.74
CA LEU A 786 -4.27 -18.27 -40.49
C LEU A 786 -3.57 -17.86 -41.80
N ARG A 787 -3.61 -18.71 -42.82
CA ARG A 787 -3.08 -18.39 -44.15
C ARG A 787 -3.81 -17.21 -44.79
N SER A 788 -5.14 -17.21 -44.78
CA SER A 788 -5.96 -16.13 -45.33
C SER A 788 -5.68 -14.78 -44.63
N TYR A 789 -5.54 -14.79 -43.30
CA TYR A 789 -5.16 -13.59 -42.54
C TYR A 789 -3.75 -13.10 -42.93
N GLY A 790 -2.76 -14.01 -43.00
CA GLY A 790 -1.39 -13.67 -43.41
C GLY A 790 -1.30 -13.13 -44.84
N THR A 791 -2.05 -13.71 -45.77
CA THR A 791 -2.13 -13.25 -47.17
C THR A 791 -2.74 -11.85 -47.27
N LEU A 792 -3.81 -11.57 -46.53
CA LEU A 792 -4.38 -10.21 -46.45
C LEU A 792 -3.33 -9.21 -45.94
N PHE A 793 -2.68 -9.53 -44.81
CA PHE A 793 -1.74 -8.63 -44.17
C PHE A 793 -0.53 -8.28 -45.06
N LEU A 794 0.12 -9.30 -45.62
CA LEU A 794 1.26 -9.12 -46.53
C LEU A 794 0.84 -8.47 -47.85
N GLY A 795 -0.37 -8.78 -48.34
CA GLY A 795 -0.94 -8.21 -49.55
C GLY A 795 -1.15 -6.70 -49.45
N GLU A 796 -1.71 -6.21 -48.34
CA GLU A 796 -1.88 -4.76 -48.13
C GLU A 796 -0.55 -4.02 -47.98
N LEU A 797 0.43 -4.61 -47.29
CA LEU A 797 1.78 -4.02 -47.23
C LEU A 797 2.44 -3.91 -48.62
N ALA A 798 2.33 -4.96 -49.43
CA ALA A 798 2.82 -4.94 -50.80
C ALA A 798 2.10 -3.85 -51.63
N ARG A 799 0.78 -3.67 -51.45
CA ARG A 799 0.01 -2.60 -52.12
C ARG A 799 0.54 -1.21 -51.80
N VAL A 800 0.82 -0.93 -50.52
CA VAL A 800 1.32 0.39 -50.10
C VAL A 800 2.74 0.66 -50.59
N TYR A 801 3.66 -0.32 -50.49
CA TYR A 801 5.08 -0.07 -50.73
C TYR A 801 5.59 -0.46 -52.13
N LEU A 802 5.01 -1.50 -52.75
CA LEU A 802 5.49 -2.03 -54.03
C LEU A 802 4.65 -1.55 -55.22
N PHE A 803 3.35 -1.31 -55.01
CA PHE A 803 2.41 -0.97 -56.09
C PHE A 803 2.01 0.52 -56.15
N ALA A 804 2.42 1.36 -55.19
CA ALA A 804 2.06 2.78 -55.14
C ALA A 804 2.84 3.71 -56.11
N LYS A 805 3.63 3.16 -57.03
CA LYS A 805 4.26 3.91 -58.14
C LYS A 805 3.44 3.73 -59.42
N ARG A 806 2.34 4.48 -59.58
CA ARG A 806 1.73 4.79 -60.90
C ARG A 806 0.58 5.79 -60.74
N SER A 807 0.91 7.07 -60.56
CA SER A 807 0.04 8.18 -60.99
C SER A 807 0.77 9.54 -60.90
N LEU A 808 1.75 9.74 -61.76
CA LEU A 808 2.09 11.06 -62.29
C LEU A 808 2.62 10.82 -63.70
N ASP A 809 1.73 11.05 -64.67
CA ASP A 809 1.95 11.32 -66.10
C ASP A 809 0.78 10.73 -66.90
N THR A 810 -0.26 11.53 -67.12
CA THR A 810 -0.90 11.74 -68.43
C THR A 810 -2.04 12.77 -68.31
N ASN A 811 -1.79 13.91 -68.96
CA ASN A 811 -2.64 15.07 -69.29
C ASN A 811 -3.07 16.03 -68.18
#